data_AF-A0A1E4S5Y2-F1
#
_entry.id   AF-A0A1E4S5Y2-F1
#
_cell.length_a   1.000
_cell.length_b   1.000
_cell.length_c   1.000
_cell.angle_alpha   90.00
_cell.angle_beta   90.00
_cell.angle_gamma   90.00
#
_symmetry.space_group_name_H-M   'P 1'
#
loop_
_entity.id
_entity.type
_entity.pdbx_description
1 polymer ?
#
loop_
_entity_poly.entity_id
_entity_poly.type
_entity_poly.pdbx_seq_one_letter_code
_entity_poly.pdbx_strand_id
1 'polypeptide(L)'
;MTAASEAPGHFDTLSKDEEAKLKEIWMHMLRFWGTPVTVSEQRPAAQSRSSTKASLNGSLSEDKPKKKKFGFLRKGKKSHSSHSEEQELALTTTRTRESIESGYTHKMIHESLKDLQPDDIYKNFWEFLRTDTPDNLMLRFLRARKWDTDKTMAMFSSTLHWRAKESNVDQLLWEGDLKPFQEDANSGFILQLKLSKAYFRGVDREGRPIVVIRPRLHHANEQTEKDLERYTLLVIEICRLVLQEPVDSASIIFDMSGFSLANMEYAPVKFMVGVFEAHYPESLGRLFIHKAPWVFPPIWNIIKNWLDPVVASKIHFTKNLKDLEKHIENKWIPKDIDGGDQFQPTWIEPNPEDDKLMLDTETRDKIKKEREELVQQFIDATVRWIESTNDEENNKWREEKRKLGKALAANYIRLDPYIRSKNNFDRMGLWRMLPWQSTKINTHTEVFKCPSTARMEISRVIRQFQDPSLKATDVLSEVDHLPIREQGLSSNDLVILIGVLTDASSALTSGQRSRIIRSFLYFKGQVPKECVYMICSSLGNSITSKKKISHGVQSALLTWLIAVYAFIEPEVIDRIYGLLFNYLEYSYIRPQVAHLLFLATKRHHVTEVRINRLLKLHQKSSSEHIIALALSYREYKYQDILDTFPRVKSSVFRHPDEMYLNELIKLRGGDSSAVKQELMYMDQFSTQLKRRKQQSAFNRINYRPSTSTMCLQNVTNTAEFVQCLDTLELSKDWGLVLGDSSNFSLILLALRHDPHELQGLNNWIAVLLRDFLFTPRSQQRTLLENLQRYVLFTGEVPSAVLEFLLNNEDVSSLIKEHGSFIWSFFETLGSSNMNDLESLVDKYNKSCFNWEISCICEYLESLARLLRRAFEIGDQVSRFSAILHSVIRSIPKILQVTQYSGVVGLSVIGFIRFFQTVKNKDTLRVEDIVLPQSIIYTLLFMDNPVIFSEVCSHLNFCKSILKDAEPSVEVTALTNLHNSYVVDICNLTWRNKAFELGKNSQTACGLSLAFTSSFANNFPLFDSHSNFRSLFNLHHAPAFASITARILRQIEDNEPECETRHEGPLTATSVVELLESEDSKWLTTDYESLRVDILKELGKLGYVGLADLLFSHLKSLVDKR
;
A
#
# COMPACT_ATOMS: atom_id res chain seq x y z
N MET A 1 -38.14 17.30 0.16
CA MET A 1 -38.04 15.98 -0.49
C MET A 1 -39.07 15.95 -1.60
N THR A 2 -38.66 16.29 -2.82
CA THR A 2 -39.45 15.97 -4.02
C THR A 2 -39.39 14.45 -4.18
N ALA A 3 -40.54 13.80 -4.33
CA ALA A 3 -40.61 12.36 -4.57
C ALA A 3 -39.70 12.02 -5.76
N ALA A 4 -38.66 11.23 -5.52
CA ALA A 4 -37.88 10.64 -6.60
C ALA A 4 -38.89 9.87 -7.47
N SER A 5 -38.94 10.16 -8.77
CA SER A 5 -39.74 9.36 -9.70
C SER A 5 -39.33 7.91 -9.54
N GLU A 6 -40.26 7.03 -9.18
CA GLU A 6 -39.96 5.62 -8.91
C GLU A 6 -39.38 5.00 -10.18
N ALA A 7 -38.10 4.59 -10.11
CA ALA A 7 -37.41 4.00 -11.25
C ALA A 7 -38.04 2.64 -11.60
N PRO A 8 -38.06 2.23 -12.88
CA PRO A 8 -38.61 0.93 -13.29
C PRO A 8 -37.79 -0.23 -12.73
N GLY A 9 -38.44 -1.37 -12.49
CA GLY A 9 -37.76 -2.57 -11.99
C GLY A 9 -37.43 -2.56 -10.50
N HIS A 10 -38.04 -1.65 -9.74
CA HIS A 10 -38.08 -1.68 -8.28
C HIS A 10 -39.39 -2.32 -7.82
N PHE A 11 -39.47 -2.76 -6.57
CA PHE A 11 -40.58 -3.57 -6.06
C PHE A 11 -41.98 -2.97 -6.34
N ASP A 12 -42.11 -1.66 -6.16
CA ASP A 12 -43.36 -0.91 -6.35
C ASP A 12 -43.69 -0.66 -7.83
N THR A 13 -42.71 -0.78 -8.73
CA THR A 13 -42.84 -0.49 -10.17
C THR A 13 -42.72 -1.72 -11.08
N LEU A 14 -42.71 -2.94 -10.51
CA LEU A 14 -42.60 -4.17 -11.32
C LEU A 14 -43.80 -4.33 -12.25
N SER A 15 -43.51 -4.57 -13.53
CA SER A 15 -44.48 -5.12 -14.47
C SER A 15 -44.85 -6.56 -14.13
N LYS A 16 -45.95 -7.09 -14.69
CA LYS A 16 -46.38 -8.48 -14.47
C LYS A 16 -45.30 -9.51 -14.88
N ASP A 17 -44.56 -9.22 -15.95
CA ASP A 17 -43.48 -10.09 -16.44
C ASP A 17 -42.26 -10.07 -15.49
N GLU A 18 -41.90 -8.90 -14.99
CA GLU A 18 -40.81 -8.72 -14.01
C GLU A 18 -41.16 -9.38 -12.66
N GLU A 19 -42.41 -9.25 -12.24
CA GLU A 19 -42.94 -9.93 -11.05
C GLU A 19 -42.86 -11.46 -11.19
N ALA A 20 -43.23 -12.00 -12.35
CA ALA A 20 -43.14 -13.44 -12.62
C ALA A 20 -41.70 -13.97 -12.52
N LYS A 21 -40.72 -13.19 -12.99
CA LYS A 21 -39.30 -13.55 -12.89
C LYS A 21 -38.77 -13.48 -11.45
N LEU A 22 -39.22 -12.51 -10.66
CA LEU A 22 -38.90 -12.48 -9.23
C LEU A 22 -39.50 -13.69 -8.49
N LYS A 23 -40.73 -14.11 -8.83
CA LYS A 23 -41.33 -15.35 -8.32
C LYS A 23 -40.47 -16.57 -8.69
N GLU A 24 -39.97 -16.63 -9.91
CA GLU A 24 -39.11 -17.72 -10.38
C GLU A 24 -37.82 -17.88 -9.56
N ILE A 25 -37.10 -16.77 -9.32
CA ILE A 25 -35.90 -16.78 -8.45
C ILE A 25 -36.23 -17.26 -7.04
N TRP A 26 -37.31 -16.74 -6.43
CA TRP A 26 -37.74 -17.19 -5.10
C TRP A 26 -38.13 -18.67 -5.09
N MET A 27 -38.81 -19.17 -6.12
CA MET A 27 -39.13 -20.60 -6.23
C MET A 27 -37.88 -21.47 -6.23
N HIS A 28 -36.82 -21.08 -6.94
CA HIS A 28 -35.56 -21.82 -6.94
C HIS A 28 -34.91 -21.84 -5.55
N MET A 29 -34.85 -20.69 -4.87
CA MET A 29 -34.28 -20.59 -3.51
C MET A 29 -35.09 -21.40 -2.49
N LEU A 30 -36.42 -21.27 -2.48
CA LEU A 30 -37.30 -21.97 -1.55
C LEU A 30 -37.24 -23.49 -1.73
N ARG A 31 -37.25 -23.98 -2.97
CA ARG A 31 -37.11 -25.42 -3.26
C ARG A 31 -35.75 -25.94 -2.82
N PHE A 32 -34.69 -25.17 -3.01
CA PHE A 32 -33.35 -25.54 -2.58
C PHE A 32 -33.25 -25.63 -1.04
N TRP A 33 -33.93 -24.74 -0.31
CA TRP A 33 -34.08 -24.81 1.15
C TRP A 33 -35.09 -25.85 1.65
N GLY A 34 -35.65 -26.68 0.77
CA GLY A 34 -36.61 -27.73 1.14
C GLY A 34 -38.00 -27.21 1.53
N THR A 35 -38.32 -25.94 1.22
CA THR A 35 -39.66 -25.39 1.44
C THR A 35 -40.59 -25.80 0.29
N PRO A 36 -41.72 -26.49 0.57
CA PRO A 36 -42.64 -26.93 -0.47
C PRO A 36 -43.35 -25.72 -1.11
N VAL A 37 -43.36 -25.67 -2.45
CA VAL A 37 -44.06 -24.65 -3.23
C VAL A 37 -44.86 -25.32 -4.34
N THR A 38 -46.17 -25.12 -4.35
CA THR A 38 -47.14 -25.76 -5.24
C THR A 38 -47.46 -24.82 -6.41
N VAL A 39 -47.00 -25.13 -7.61
CA VAL A 39 -47.32 -24.30 -8.78
C VAL A 39 -48.71 -24.70 -9.27
N SER A 40 -49.66 -23.75 -9.26
CA SER A 40 -50.96 -23.93 -9.92
C SER A 40 -50.75 -24.07 -11.43
N GLU A 41 -51.03 -25.25 -11.99
CA GLU A 41 -51.09 -25.49 -13.43
C GLU A 41 -52.32 -24.79 -14.03
N GLN A 42 -52.31 -23.46 -14.10
CA GLN A 42 -53.26 -22.71 -14.92
C GLN A 42 -52.51 -21.67 -15.75
N ARG A 43 -51.86 -22.15 -16.82
CA ARG A 43 -51.58 -21.32 -17.99
C ARG A 43 -52.91 -21.03 -18.71
N PRO A 44 -53.26 -19.77 -19.01
CA PRO A 44 -54.24 -19.51 -20.06
C PRO A 44 -53.59 -19.86 -21.40
N ALA A 45 -54.10 -20.90 -22.04
CA ALA A 45 -53.83 -21.18 -23.45
C ALA A 45 -54.47 -20.06 -24.30
N ALA A 46 -53.66 -19.12 -24.81
CA ALA A 46 -54.07 -18.21 -25.88
C ALA A 46 -53.67 -18.82 -27.25
N GLN A 47 -54.60 -19.65 -27.73
CA GLN A 47 -54.98 -19.95 -29.11
C GLN A 47 -54.01 -19.66 -30.27
N SER A 48 -53.70 -20.75 -30.96
CA SER A 48 -53.22 -20.80 -32.33
C SER A 48 -54.19 -20.14 -33.33
N ARG A 49 -53.65 -19.55 -34.40
CA ARG A 49 -54.22 -19.72 -35.75
C ARG A 49 -53.16 -19.58 -36.84
N SER A 50 -53.14 -20.64 -37.64
CA SER A 50 -52.38 -20.98 -38.84
C SER A 50 -52.71 -20.09 -40.06
N SER A 51 -51.70 -19.89 -40.91
CA SER A 51 -51.69 -19.92 -42.41
C SER A 51 -53.06 -19.91 -43.14
N THR A 52 -53.33 -19.23 -44.26
CA THR A 52 -52.49 -18.86 -45.44
C THR A 52 -53.34 -18.08 -46.49
N LYS A 53 -52.68 -17.19 -47.28
CA LYS A 53 -52.95 -16.76 -48.70
C LYS A 53 -54.28 -16.02 -49.02
N ALA A 54 -54.37 -15.02 -49.91
CA ALA A 54 -53.48 -14.33 -50.84
C ALA A 54 -54.22 -13.10 -51.47
N SER A 55 -53.51 -12.06 -51.92
CA SER A 55 -53.73 -11.41 -53.24
C SER A 55 -52.66 -10.34 -53.53
N LEU A 56 -52.07 -10.43 -54.73
CA LEU A 56 -51.25 -9.42 -55.40
C LEU A 56 -52.12 -8.28 -55.97
N ASN A 57 -51.59 -7.05 -56.02
CA ASN A 57 -51.41 -6.26 -57.25
C ASN A 57 -50.85 -4.86 -56.92
N GLY A 58 -49.87 -4.41 -57.71
CA GLY A 58 -49.07 -3.21 -57.45
C GLY A 58 -49.35 -2.02 -58.37
N SER A 59 -48.53 -0.97 -58.22
CA SER A 59 -48.07 -0.04 -59.27
C SER A 59 -47.19 1.07 -58.67
N LEU A 60 -46.01 1.28 -59.28
CA LEU A 60 -45.31 2.54 -59.63
C LEU A 60 -45.14 3.61 -58.52
N SER A 61 -43.97 4.21 -58.26
CA SER A 61 -42.96 4.77 -59.18
C SER A 61 -41.69 5.21 -58.43
N GLU A 62 -40.55 5.13 -59.15
CA GLU A 62 -39.35 6.01 -59.18
C GLU A 62 -38.57 6.29 -57.85
N ASP A 63 -37.23 6.23 -57.76
CA ASP A 63 -36.18 6.22 -58.77
C ASP A 63 -34.85 5.69 -58.19
N LYS A 64 -33.99 5.18 -59.08
CA LYS A 64 -32.58 4.75 -58.85
C LYS A 64 -31.66 6.01 -58.78
N PRO A 65 -30.29 5.95 -58.78
CA PRO A 65 -29.36 4.81 -58.67
C PRO A 65 -28.06 5.01 -57.81
N LYS A 66 -27.48 3.85 -57.43
CA LYS A 66 -26.07 3.38 -57.61
C LYS A 66 -24.88 4.21 -57.09
N LYS A 67 -23.96 3.50 -56.43
CA LYS A 67 -22.68 2.94 -56.98
C LYS A 67 -22.26 1.76 -56.08
N LYS A 68 -22.20 0.49 -56.54
CA LYS A 68 -21.11 -0.18 -57.31
C LYS A 68 -19.73 0.00 -56.64
N LYS A 69 -18.84 -0.98 -56.50
CA LYS A 69 -18.67 -2.44 -56.75
C LYS A 69 -17.28 -2.73 -56.11
N PHE A 70 -16.95 -3.89 -55.55
CA PHE A 70 -16.37 -5.11 -56.17
C PHE A 70 -15.92 -5.97 -54.96
N GLY A 71 -16.14 -7.29 -54.78
CA GLY A 71 -16.06 -8.43 -55.71
C GLY A 71 -14.58 -8.74 -55.96
N PHE A 72 -13.93 -9.81 -55.45
CA PHE A 72 -14.15 -11.26 -55.66
C PHE A 72 -13.40 -12.05 -54.54
N LEU A 73 -13.95 -13.12 -53.91
CA LEU A 73 -14.01 -14.54 -54.35
C LEU A 73 -12.61 -15.16 -54.60
N ARG A 74 -12.16 -16.29 -54.02
CA ARG A 74 -12.79 -17.63 -53.89
C ARG A 74 -11.76 -18.57 -53.19
N LYS A 75 -12.04 -19.21 -52.04
CA LYS A 75 -12.64 -20.56 -51.79
C LYS A 75 -11.66 -21.76 -51.88
N GLY A 76 -11.57 -22.53 -50.78
CA GLY A 76 -11.17 -23.97 -50.74
C GLY A 76 -10.47 -24.39 -49.44
N LYS A 77 -11.18 -24.71 -48.33
CA LYS A 77 -11.54 -26.05 -47.81
C LYS A 77 -10.38 -27.09 -47.70
N LYS A 78 -9.87 -27.35 -46.48
CA LYS A 78 -10.14 -28.56 -45.62
C LYS A 78 -9.22 -28.66 -44.37
N SER A 79 -9.87 -28.96 -43.24
CA SER A 79 -9.52 -29.75 -42.03
C SER A 79 -8.17 -29.61 -41.28
N HIS A 80 -8.31 -29.34 -39.97
CA HIS A 80 -7.47 -29.63 -38.78
C HIS A 80 -5.99 -29.20 -38.81
N SER A 81 -5.37 -28.58 -37.81
CA SER A 81 -5.64 -28.33 -36.39
C SER A 81 -4.58 -27.33 -35.91
N SER A 82 -4.92 -26.28 -35.17
CA SER A 82 -4.02 -25.70 -34.15
C SER A 82 -4.64 -24.51 -33.43
N HIS A 83 -4.28 -24.47 -32.15
CA HIS A 83 -4.62 -23.51 -31.11
C HIS A 83 -4.09 -22.11 -31.36
N SER A 84 -4.88 -21.11 -30.95
CA SER A 84 -4.39 -19.85 -30.40
C SER A 84 -5.44 -19.36 -29.40
N GLU A 85 -5.07 -19.29 -28.13
CA GLU A 85 -5.87 -18.72 -27.05
C GLU A 85 -5.52 -17.24 -26.91
N GLU A 86 -6.34 -16.39 -27.50
CA GLU A 86 -6.63 -15.04 -27.05
C GLU A 86 -8.10 -15.05 -26.61
N GLN A 87 -8.41 -14.57 -25.40
CA GLN A 87 -9.81 -14.31 -25.02
C GLN A 87 -10.01 -12.81 -24.86
N GLU A 88 -10.51 -12.23 -25.94
CA GLU A 88 -11.06 -10.88 -26.02
C GLU A 88 -12.60 -10.93 -25.90
N LEU A 89 -13.13 -9.89 -25.28
CA LEU A 89 -14.53 -9.57 -25.08
C LEU A 89 -15.20 -9.21 -26.42
N ALA A 90 -16.19 -9.98 -26.87
CA ALA A 90 -17.13 -9.51 -27.90
C ALA A 90 -18.53 -10.15 -27.78
N LEU A 91 -19.54 -9.28 -27.72
CA LEU A 91 -20.93 -9.62 -28.00
C LEU A 91 -21.05 -10.25 -29.39
N THR A 92 -21.75 -11.39 -29.51
CA THR A 92 -22.58 -11.66 -30.70
C THR A 92 -23.71 -12.62 -30.36
N THR A 93 -24.92 -12.12 -30.64
CA THR A 93 -26.18 -12.85 -30.76
C THR A 93 -26.10 -14.03 -31.72
N THR A 94 -26.99 -15.00 -31.47
CA THR A 94 -27.53 -16.04 -32.36
C THR A 94 -26.95 -17.45 -32.22
N ARG A 95 -27.47 -18.22 -31.26
CA ARG A 95 -27.71 -19.66 -31.42
C ARG A 95 -29.17 -19.99 -31.10
N THR A 96 -29.75 -20.67 -32.07
CA THR A 96 -31.10 -21.20 -32.30
C THR A 96 -31.95 -21.60 -31.09
N ARG A 97 -33.23 -21.24 -31.18
CA ARG A 97 -34.35 -21.38 -30.24
C ARG A 97 -34.90 -22.83 -30.07
N GLU A 98 -34.15 -23.88 -30.42
CA GLU A 98 -34.75 -25.21 -30.65
C GLU A 98 -34.00 -26.41 -30.01
N SER A 99 -33.22 -26.23 -28.93
CA SER A 99 -32.68 -27.41 -28.21
C SER A 99 -32.71 -27.35 -26.68
N ILE A 100 -33.59 -26.53 -26.09
CA ILE A 100 -33.91 -26.59 -24.65
C ILE A 100 -35.43 -26.73 -24.48
N GLU A 101 -36.04 -27.58 -25.30
CA GLU A 101 -37.42 -28.08 -25.12
C GLU A 101 -37.37 -29.60 -24.94
N SER A 102 -36.69 -30.06 -23.89
CA SER A 102 -36.92 -31.39 -23.31
C SER A 102 -36.09 -31.54 -22.05
N GLY A 103 -36.68 -31.31 -20.86
CA GLY A 103 -35.99 -31.65 -19.61
C GLY A 103 -36.46 -31.00 -18.32
N TYR A 104 -37.51 -30.17 -18.28
CA TYR A 104 -38.03 -29.66 -17.01
C TYR A 104 -39.07 -30.61 -16.42
N THR A 105 -38.57 -31.69 -15.81
CA THR A 105 -39.34 -32.49 -14.85
C THR A 105 -39.33 -31.83 -13.46
N HIS A 106 -40.49 -31.86 -12.83
CA HIS A 106 -40.95 -31.15 -11.63
C HIS A 106 -40.18 -31.39 -10.30
N LYS A 107 -38.86 -31.65 -10.29
CA LYS A 107 -38.07 -31.96 -9.07
C LYS A 107 -36.63 -31.40 -9.00
N MET A 108 -36.12 -30.69 -10.00
CA MET A 108 -34.69 -30.34 -10.01
C MET A 108 -34.37 -29.02 -9.34
N ILE A 109 -33.43 -29.06 -8.39
CA ILE A 109 -32.64 -27.92 -7.89
C ILE A 109 -31.99 -27.24 -9.11
N HIS A 110 -31.98 -25.91 -9.16
CA HIS A 110 -31.34 -25.15 -10.23
C HIS A 110 -29.85 -25.53 -10.34
N GLU A 111 -29.31 -25.66 -11.56
CA GLU A 111 -27.94 -26.15 -11.81
C GLU A 111 -26.90 -25.45 -10.93
N SER A 112 -26.95 -24.12 -10.86
CA SER A 112 -26.03 -23.29 -10.08
C SER A 112 -26.09 -23.47 -8.56
N LEU A 113 -27.05 -24.23 -8.04
CA LEU A 113 -27.18 -24.54 -6.61
C LEU A 113 -26.79 -25.99 -6.28
N LYS A 114 -26.55 -26.85 -7.26
CA LYS A 114 -26.37 -28.30 -7.05
C LYS A 114 -25.21 -28.67 -6.12
N ASP A 115 -24.10 -27.93 -6.22
CA ASP A 115 -22.87 -28.22 -5.44
C ASP A 115 -22.80 -27.44 -4.11
N LEU A 116 -23.88 -26.73 -3.75
CA LEU A 116 -23.94 -25.91 -2.54
C LEU A 116 -24.74 -26.60 -1.44
N GLN A 117 -24.42 -26.29 -0.18
CA GLN A 117 -25.16 -26.81 0.97
C GLN A 117 -26.38 -25.91 1.28
N PRO A 118 -27.61 -26.45 1.35
CA PRO A 118 -28.82 -25.67 1.58
C PRO A 118 -28.79 -24.81 2.84
N ASP A 119 -28.36 -25.37 3.96
CA ASP A 119 -28.32 -24.68 5.26
C ASP A 119 -27.31 -23.53 5.27
N ASP A 120 -26.13 -23.73 4.65
CA ASP A 120 -25.12 -22.69 4.48
C ASP A 120 -25.69 -21.52 3.68
N ILE A 121 -26.32 -21.79 2.53
CA ILE A 121 -26.88 -20.75 1.66
C ILE A 121 -28.06 -20.04 2.31
N TYR A 122 -28.92 -20.78 3.02
CA TYR A 122 -30.01 -20.20 3.81
C TYR A 122 -29.45 -19.18 4.82
N LYS A 123 -28.51 -19.61 5.65
CA LYS A 123 -27.90 -18.76 6.68
C LYS A 123 -27.23 -17.53 6.05
N ASN A 124 -26.38 -17.73 5.03
CA ASN A 124 -25.65 -16.66 4.38
C ASN A 124 -26.57 -15.64 3.71
N PHE A 125 -27.68 -16.08 3.08
CA PHE A 125 -28.65 -15.15 2.49
C PHE A 125 -29.26 -14.22 3.55
N TRP A 126 -29.69 -14.76 4.69
CA TRP A 126 -30.34 -13.96 5.74
C TRP A 126 -29.36 -13.11 6.56
N GLU A 127 -28.08 -13.50 6.63
CA GLU A 127 -26.98 -12.69 7.19
C GLU A 127 -26.53 -11.58 6.23
N PHE A 128 -26.60 -11.81 4.91
CA PHE A 128 -26.30 -10.82 3.89
C PHE A 128 -27.29 -9.64 3.89
N LEU A 129 -28.53 -9.90 4.32
CA LEU A 129 -29.60 -8.91 4.44
C LEU A 129 -29.44 -8.05 5.69
N ARG A 130 -29.34 -6.73 5.49
CA ARG A 130 -29.09 -5.77 6.58
C ARG A 130 -30.22 -4.76 6.65
N THR A 131 -30.01 -3.55 6.12
CA THR A 131 -31.05 -2.51 6.04
C THR A 131 -31.84 -2.58 4.72
N ASP A 132 -31.45 -3.45 3.79
CA ASP A 132 -32.15 -3.78 2.56
C ASP A 132 -33.20 -4.88 2.77
N THR A 133 -34.27 -4.86 1.96
CA THR A 133 -35.28 -5.93 1.99
C THR A 133 -34.86 -7.14 1.16
N PRO A 134 -35.38 -8.36 1.47
CA PRO A 134 -35.03 -9.57 0.73
C PRO A 134 -35.30 -9.48 -0.78
N ASP A 135 -36.41 -8.84 -1.17
CA ASP A 135 -36.77 -8.67 -2.58
C ASP A 135 -35.85 -7.70 -3.31
N ASN A 136 -35.53 -6.58 -2.68
CA ASN A 136 -34.67 -5.58 -3.28
C ASN A 136 -33.27 -6.14 -3.56
N LEU A 137 -32.75 -6.97 -2.65
CA LEU A 137 -31.49 -7.67 -2.88
C LEU A 137 -31.54 -8.50 -4.18
N MET A 138 -32.56 -9.34 -4.37
CA MET A 138 -32.69 -10.17 -5.58
C MET A 138 -32.93 -9.33 -6.84
N LEU A 139 -33.72 -8.25 -6.73
CA LEU A 139 -34.03 -7.35 -7.84
C LEU A 139 -32.78 -6.67 -8.42
N ARG A 140 -31.76 -6.38 -7.60
CA ARG A 140 -30.47 -5.86 -8.09
C ARG A 140 -29.80 -6.83 -9.06
N PHE A 141 -29.81 -8.13 -8.74
CA PHE A 141 -29.23 -9.16 -9.61
C PHE A 141 -30.06 -9.36 -10.88
N LEU A 142 -31.40 -9.36 -10.76
CA LEU A 142 -32.30 -9.44 -11.92
C LEU A 142 -32.07 -8.29 -12.90
N ARG A 143 -32.01 -7.04 -12.41
CA ARG A 143 -31.76 -5.88 -13.26
C ARG A 143 -30.39 -5.95 -13.94
N ALA A 144 -29.33 -6.31 -13.20
CA ALA A 144 -27.99 -6.46 -13.75
C ALA A 144 -27.91 -7.52 -14.86
N ARG A 145 -28.70 -8.60 -14.76
CA ARG A 145 -28.77 -9.67 -15.77
C ARG A 145 -29.93 -9.50 -16.75
N LYS A 146 -30.46 -8.28 -16.88
CA LYS A 146 -31.52 -7.94 -17.86
C LYS A 146 -32.73 -8.86 -17.75
N TRP A 147 -33.08 -9.23 -16.52
CA TRP A 147 -34.19 -10.11 -16.18
C TRP A 147 -34.06 -11.52 -16.77
N ASP A 148 -32.84 -12.03 -16.94
CA ASP A 148 -32.56 -13.43 -17.29
C ASP A 148 -32.40 -14.24 -16.01
N THR A 149 -33.32 -15.17 -15.74
CA THR A 149 -33.43 -15.87 -14.45
C THR A 149 -32.28 -16.85 -14.23
N ASP A 150 -31.89 -17.63 -15.24
CA ASP A 150 -30.77 -18.57 -15.15
C ASP A 150 -29.44 -17.84 -14.86
N LYS A 151 -29.17 -16.74 -15.60
CA LYS A 151 -27.96 -15.93 -15.37
C LYS A 151 -27.98 -15.23 -14.02
N THR A 152 -29.16 -14.81 -13.57
CA THR A 152 -29.36 -14.22 -12.24
C THR A 152 -29.02 -15.25 -11.17
N MET A 153 -29.56 -16.46 -11.26
CA MET A 153 -29.26 -17.54 -10.32
C MET A 153 -27.77 -17.89 -10.30
N ALA A 154 -27.11 -17.98 -11.46
CA ALA A 154 -25.67 -18.24 -11.53
C ALA A 154 -24.84 -17.18 -10.78
N MET A 155 -25.11 -15.88 -11.02
CA MET A 155 -24.41 -14.78 -10.36
C MET A 155 -24.73 -14.71 -8.86
N PHE A 156 -25.99 -14.93 -8.49
CA PHE A 156 -26.44 -14.85 -7.11
C PHE A 156 -25.85 -15.98 -6.26
N SER A 157 -25.91 -17.22 -6.75
CA SER A 157 -25.29 -18.38 -6.09
C SER A 157 -23.78 -18.22 -5.94
N SER A 158 -23.09 -17.75 -6.99
CA SER A 158 -21.65 -17.45 -6.94
C SER A 158 -21.33 -16.40 -5.88
N THR A 159 -22.15 -15.36 -5.76
CA THR A 159 -21.98 -14.33 -4.72
C THR A 159 -22.17 -14.89 -3.32
N LEU A 160 -23.21 -15.69 -3.09
CA LEU A 160 -23.44 -16.32 -1.77
C LEU A 160 -22.30 -17.27 -1.40
N HIS A 161 -21.75 -18.03 -2.36
CA HIS A 161 -20.59 -18.89 -2.14
C HIS A 161 -19.33 -18.07 -1.79
N TRP A 162 -19.03 -17.03 -2.56
CA TRP A 162 -17.88 -16.15 -2.34
C TRP A 162 -17.92 -15.46 -0.96
N ARG A 163 -19.11 -15.02 -0.53
CA ARG A 163 -19.30 -14.47 0.83
C ARG A 163 -19.00 -15.50 1.90
N ALA A 164 -19.48 -16.72 1.71
CA ALA A 164 -19.42 -17.80 2.70
C ALA A 164 -18.05 -18.46 2.85
N LYS A 165 -17.30 -18.61 1.74
CA LYS A 165 -16.09 -19.45 1.70
C LYS A 165 -14.80 -18.71 1.37
N GLU A 166 -14.87 -17.54 0.73
CA GLU A 166 -13.67 -16.88 0.18
C GLU A 166 -13.35 -15.56 0.90
N SER A 167 -14.35 -14.70 1.11
CA SER A 167 -14.11 -13.28 1.41
C SER A 167 -14.29 -12.88 2.88
N ASN A 168 -14.97 -13.68 3.70
CA ASN A 168 -15.24 -13.43 5.13
C ASN A 168 -15.77 -12.01 5.43
N VAL A 169 -16.60 -11.48 4.52
CA VAL A 169 -17.03 -10.07 4.52
C VAL A 169 -17.89 -9.72 5.74
N ASP A 170 -18.72 -10.65 6.20
CA ASP A 170 -19.60 -10.42 7.35
C ASP A 170 -18.79 -10.39 8.67
N GLN A 171 -17.78 -11.26 8.81
CA GLN A 171 -16.84 -11.20 9.92
C GLN A 171 -16.06 -9.88 9.93
N LEU A 172 -15.56 -9.45 8.76
CA LEU A 172 -14.86 -8.18 8.62
C LEU A 172 -15.71 -6.99 9.09
N LEU A 173 -17.01 -6.99 8.77
CA LEU A 173 -17.92 -5.96 9.25
C LEU A 173 -18.13 -6.06 10.77
N TRP A 174 -18.37 -7.26 11.31
CA TRP A 174 -18.63 -7.48 12.74
C TRP A 174 -17.46 -7.08 13.63
N GLU A 175 -16.23 -7.32 13.18
CA GLU A 175 -15.01 -6.97 13.92
C GLU A 175 -14.72 -5.46 13.91
N GLY A 176 -15.32 -4.71 12.99
CA GLY A 176 -15.12 -3.27 12.85
C GLY A 176 -13.64 -2.92 12.67
N ASP A 177 -13.18 -1.90 13.40
CA ASP A 177 -11.77 -1.54 13.44
C ASP A 177 -11.11 -1.74 14.81
N LEU A 178 -11.87 -2.09 15.87
CA LEU A 178 -11.32 -2.33 17.20
C LEU A 178 -10.41 -3.56 17.23
N LYS A 179 -10.89 -4.72 16.77
CA LYS A 179 -10.09 -5.95 16.82
C LYS A 179 -8.83 -5.86 15.95
N PRO A 180 -8.90 -5.42 14.67
CA PRO A 180 -7.68 -5.21 13.88
C PRO A 180 -6.73 -4.18 14.50
N PHE A 181 -7.25 -3.16 15.20
CA PHE A 181 -6.44 -2.17 15.91
C PHE A 181 -5.73 -2.76 17.12
N GLN A 182 -6.38 -3.65 17.87
CA GLN A 182 -5.79 -4.36 19.00
C GLN A 182 -4.71 -5.37 18.55
N GLU A 183 -4.92 -6.03 17.41
CA GLU A 183 -3.96 -6.96 16.83
C GLU A 183 -2.71 -6.23 16.31
N ASP A 184 -2.90 -5.19 15.48
CA ASP A 184 -1.81 -4.35 14.98
C ASP A 184 -2.32 -2.94 14.60
N ALA A 185 -2.14 -2.01 15.52
CA ALA A 185 -2.47 -0.60 15.34
C ALA A 185 -1.70 0.08 14.19
N ASN A 186 -0.60 -0.50 13.70
CA ASN A 186 0.20 0.03 12.60
C ASN A 186 0.03 -0.76 11.29
N SER A 187 -0.91 -1.71 11.24
CA SER A 187 -1.19 -2.48 10.03
C SER A 187 -1.61 -1.57 8.87
N GLY A 188 -1.33 -2.03 7.64
CA GLY A 188 -1.71 -1.33 6.41
C GLY A 188 -3.22 -1.07 6.31
N PHE A 189 -4.05 -1.98 6.87
CA PHE A 189 -5.50 -1.83 6.98
C PHE A 189 -5.91 -0.67 7.91
N ILE A 190 -5.37 -0.62 9.14
CA ILE A 190 -5.66 0.47 10.09
C ILE A 190 -5.13 1.80 9.55
N LEU A 191 -4.00 1.81 8.84
CA LEU A 191 -3.48 3.01 8.18
C LEU A 191 -4.49 3.61 7.19
N GLN A 192 -5.22 2.80 6.42
CA GLN A 192 -6.27 3.30 5.51
C GLN A 192 -7.34 4.12 6.25
N LEU A 193 -7.76 3.62 7.42
CA LEU A 193 -8.74 4.27 8.28
C LEU A 193 -8.17 5.53 8.97
N LYS A 194 -6.92 5.46 9.45
CA LYS A 194 -6.19 6.60 10.04
C LYS A 194 -6.09 7.78 9.07
N LEU A 195 -5.77 7.49 7.81
CA LEU A 195 -5.71 8.49 6.74
C LEU A 195 -7.11 8.96 6.29
N SER A 196 -8.17 8.24 6.68
CA SER A 196 -9.55 8.47 6.23
C SER A 196 -9.62 8.55 4.70
N LYS A 197 -9.03 7.56 4.01
CA LYS A 197 -8.97 7.54 2.53
C LYS A 197 -10.37 7.56 1.90
N ALA A 198 -11.36 7.00 2.58
CA ALA A 198 -12.78 7.14 2.30
C ALA A 198 -13.56 7.64 3.52
N TYR A 199 -14.66 8.36 3.29
CA TYR A 199 -15.64 8.74 4.31
C TYR A 199 -17.03 8.98 3.70
N PHE A 200 -18.07 8.95 4.52
CA PHE A 200 -19.46 9.15 4.09
C PHE A 200 -19.92 10.57 4.41
N ARG A 201 -20.63 11.22 3.48
CA ARG A 201 -21.17 12.55 3.76
C ARG A 201 -22.38 12.98 2.94
N GLY A 202 -23.51 13.21 3.62
CA GLY A 202 -24.72 13.72 2.99
C GLY A 202 -25.32 12.78 1.94
N VAL A 203 -26.17 13.36 1.08
CA VAL A 203 -26.83 12.66 -0.03
C VAL A 203 -26.77 13.50 -1.30
N ASP A 204 -26.82 12.83 -2.45
CA ASP A 204 -26.98 13.50 -3.74
C ASP A 204 -28.43 13.99 -3.92
N ARG A 205 -28.71 14.68 -5.04
CA ARG A 205 -30.05 15.22 -5.34
C ARG A 205 -31.12 14.13 -5.56
N GLU A 206 -30.72 12.87 -5.77
CA GLU A 206 -31.61 11.72 -5.89
C GLU A 206 -31.75 10.95 -4.56
N GLY A 207 -31.14 11.46 -3.49
CA GLY A 207 -31.20 10.87 -2.15
C GLY A 207 -30.18 9.75 -1.92
N ARG A 208 -29.25 9.50 -2.86
CA ARG A 208 -28.20 8.48 -2.70
C ARG A 208 -27.16 8.95 -1.69
N PRO A 209 -26.75 8.11 -0.72
CA PRO A 209 -25.65 8.45 0.18
C PRO A 209 -24.38 8.69 -0.63
N ILE A 210 -23.58 9.65 -0.20
CA ILE A 210 -22.32 9.99 -0.87
C ILE A 210 -21.13 9.40 -0.11
N VAL A 211 -20.27 8.69 -0.84
CA VAL A 211 -18.96 8.24 -0.39
C VAL A 211 -17.90 9.11 -1.05
N VAL A 212 -17.06 9.76 -0.26
CA VAL A 212 -15.92 10.54 -0.76
C VAL A 212 -14.66 9.71 -0.62
N ILE A 213 -13.95 9.50 -1.71
CA ILE A 213 -12.68 8.77 -1.78
C ILE A 213 -11.58 9.76 -2.19
N ARG A 214 -10.43 9.69 -1.51
CA ARG A 214 -9.29 10.62 -1.68
C ARG A 214 -8.03 9.89 -2.16
N PRO A 215 -7.92 9.57 -3.47
CA PRO A 215 -6.77 8.85 -4.01
C PRO A 215 -5.42 9.52 -3.79
N ARG A 216 -5.37 10.85 -3.59
CA ARG A 216 -4.12 11.58 -3.26
C ARG A 216 -3.40 11.04 -2.02
N LEU A 217 -4.12 10.35 -1.12
CA LEU A 217 -3.59 9.76 0.10
C LEU A 217 -3.07 8.33 -0.12
N HIS A 218 -3.16 7.80 -1.34
CA HIS A 218 -2.72 6.45 -1.66
C HIS A 218 -1.24 6.41 -2.01
N HIS A 219 -0.49 5.52 -1.36
CA HIS A 219 0.91 5.22 -1.65
C HIS A 219 1.12 3.71 -1.59
N ALA A 220 1.57 3.09 -2.69
CA ALA A 220 1.57 1.64 -2.86
C ALA A 220 2.42 0.89 -1.82
N ASN A 221 3.49 1.50 -1.31
CA ASN A 221 4.44 0.89 -0.37
C ASN A 221 3.97 0.90 1.10
N GLU A 222 2.84 1.51 1.42
CA GLU A 222 2.34 1.65 2.80
C GLU A 222 1.40 0.52 3.25
N GLN A 223 0.92 -0.31 2.33
CA GLN A 223 0.00 -1.40 2.62
C GLN A 223 0.15 -2.55 1.62
N THR A 224 -0.35 -3.73 1.99
CA THR A 224 -0.47 -4.85 1.03
C THR A 224 -1.73 -4.74 0.19
N GLU A 225 -1.80 -5.44 -0.94
CA GLU A 225 -3.01 -5.54 -1.77
C GLU A 225 -4.19 -6.08 -0.93
N LYS A 226 -3.96 -7.13 -0.12
CA LYS A 226 -4.97 -7.72 0.76
C LYS A 226 -5.51 -6.74 1.80
N ASP A 227 -4.68 -5.85 2.35
CA ASP A 227 -5.15 -4.80 3.28
C ASP A 227 -6.12 -3.85 2.59
N LEU A 228 -5.83 -3.51 1.33
CA LEU A 228 -6.62 -2.59 0.53
C LEU A 228 -7.92 -3.22 0.04
N GLU A 229 -7.90 -4.51 -0.31
CA GLU A 229 -9.11 -5.30 -0.60
C GLU A 229 -10.03 -5.36 0.61
N ARG A 230 -9.50 -5.71 1.80
CA ARG A 230 -10.26 -5.71 3.06
C ARG A 230 -10.84 -4.33 3.36
N TYR A 231 -10.04 -3.26 3.25
CA TYR A 231 -10.54 -1.91 3.48
C TYR A 231 -11.67 -1.53 2.52
N THR A 232 -11.52 -1.87 1.24
CA THR A 232 -12.52 -1.62 0.20
C THR A 232 -13.83 -2.34 0.49
N LEU A 233 -13.75 -3.63 0.86
CA LEU A 233 -14.92 -4.43 1.24
C LEU A 233 -15.62 -3.86 2.47
N LEU A 234 -14.87 -3.43 3.48
CA LEU A 234 -15.45 -2.79 4.66
C LEU A 234 -16.23 -1.51 4.28
N VAL A 235 -15.66 -0.66 3.43
CA VAL A 235 -16.33 0.58 2.98
C VAL A 235 -17.61 0.26 2.20
N ILE A 236 -17.59 -0.73 1.29
CA ILE A 236 -18.79 -1.16 0.55
C ILE A 236 -19.87 -1.64 1.53
N GLU A 237 -19.49 -2.45 2.51
CA GLU A 237 -20.45 -3.02 3.45
C GLU A 237 -21.04 -2.01 4.43
N ILE A 238 -20.25 -1.04 4.89
CA ILE A 238 -20.74 0.09 5.67
C ILE A 238 -21.67 0.95 4.82
N CYS A 239 -21.36 1.14 3.53
CA CYS A 239 -22.24 1.85 2.62
C CYS A 239 -23.61 1.16 2.51
N ARG A 240 -23.64 -0.18 2.50
CA ARG A 240 -24.90 -0.93 2.46
C ARG A 240 -25.76 -0.72 3.70
N LEU A 241 -25.17 -0.51 4.87
CA LEU A 241 -25.90 -0.21 6.12
C LEU A 241 -26.67 1.11 6.09
N VAL A 242 -26.31 2.03 5.18
CA VAL A 242 -26.97 3.33 5.06
C VAL A 242 -27.86 3.45 3.83
N LEU A 243 -27.99 2.39 3.03
CA LEU A 243 -28.96 2.32 1.95
C LEU A 243 -30.37 2.09 2.50
N GLN A 244 -31.34 2.79 1.91
CA GLN A 244 -32.73 2.75 2.32
C GLN A 244 -33.65 2.84 1.12
N GLU A 245 -34.54 1.86 0.99
CA GLU A 245 -35.53 1.87 -0.09
C GLU A 245 -36.39 3.15 -0.10
N PRO A 246 -36.65 3.73 -1.29
CA PRO A 246 -36.38 3.16 -2.62
C PRO A 246 -34.93 3.35 -3.13
N VAL A 247 -34.06 4.00 -2.35
CA VAL A 247 -32.66 4.27 -2.70
C VAL A 247 -31.77 3.08 -2.34
N ASP A 248 -31.37 2.33 -3.35
CA ASP A 248 -30.61 1.09 -3.23
C ASP A 248 -29.19 1.18 -3.82
N SER A 249 -28.76 2.39 -4.15
CA SER A 249 -27.44 2.69 -4.72
C SER A 249 -26.81 3.91 -4.06
N ALA A 250 -25.48 4.00 -4.14
CA ALA A 250 -24.69 5.10 -3.59
C ALA A 250 -24.00 5.92 -4.69
N SER A 251 -23.70 7.18 -4.38
CA SER A 251 -22.91 8.07 -5.23
C SER A 251 -21.48 8.18 -4.68
N ILE A 252 -20.47 8.12 -5.54
CA ILE A 252 -19.06 8.18 -5.15
C ILE A 252 -18.44 9.47 -5.71
N ILE A 253 -17.72 10.21 -4.88
CA ILE A 253 -16.83 11.29 -5.33
C ILE A 253 -15.39 10.78 -5.21
N PHE A 254 -14.75 10.55 -6.35
CA PHE A 254 -13.29 10.40 -6.44
C PHE A 254 -12.67 11.79 -6.52
N ASP A 255 -12.17 12.29 -5.40
CA ASP A 255 -11.50 13.59 -5.31
C ASP A 255 -10.04 13.48 -5.77
N MET A 256 -9.80 13.84 -7.02
CA MET A 256 -8.48 13.80 -7.66
C MET A 256 -7.65 15.06 -7.39
N SER A 257 -8.11 15.98 -6.53
CA SER A 257 -7.34 17.16 -6.13
C SER A 257 -6.02 16.72 -5.50
N GLY A 258 -4.89 17.19 -6.03
CA GLY A 258 -3.55 16.82 -5.57
C GLY A 258 -3.09 15.40 -5.96
N PHE A 259 -3.85 14.69 -6.81
CA PHE A 259 -3.44 13.38 -7.31
C PHE A 259 -2.24 13.48 -8.26
N SER A 260 -1.30 12.54 -8.13
CA SER A 260 -0.12 12.40 -9.00
C SER A 260 0.09 10.93 -9.41
N LEU A 261 1.04 10.67 -10.32
CA LEU A 261 1.39 9.31 -10.71
C LEU A 261 1.91 8.46 -9.55
N ALA A 262 2.49 9.07 -8.51
CA ALA A 262 2.92 8.36 -7.30
C ALA A 262 1.76 7.76 -6.51
N ASN A 263 0.53 8.23 -6.75
CA ASN A 263 -0.68 7.74 -6.13
C ASN A 263 -1.44 6.71 -6.99
N MET A 264 -0.99 6.47 -8.22
CA MET A 264 -1.70 5.60 -9.15
C MET A 264 -1.27 4.14 -8.98
N GLU A 265 -2.22 3.26 -8.72
CA GLU A 265 -2.01 1.82 -8.66
C GLU A 265 -3.18 1.09 -9.33
N TYR A 266 -2.89 0.18 -10.27
CA TYR A 266 -3.92 -0.48 -11.05
C TYR A 266 -4.60 -1.65 -10.32
N ALA A 267 -3.88 -2.33 -9.43
CA ALA A 267 -4.39 -3.47 -8.66
C ALA A 267 -5.69 -3.15 -7.89
N PRO A 268 -5.75 -2.11 -7.01
CA PRO A 268 -6.99 -1.80 -6.30
C PRO A 268 -8.13 -1.35 -7.21
N VAL A 269 -7.80 -0.70 -8.33
CA VAL A 269 -8.82 -0.31 -9.32
C VAL A 269 -9.43 -1.55 -9.97
N LYS A 270 -8.61 -2.53 -10.37
CA LYS A 270 -9.11 -3.80 -10.92
C LYS A 270 -9.94 -4.57 -9.90
N PHE A 271 -9.50 -4.63 -8.64
CA PHE A 271 -10.27 -5.26 -7.57
C PHE A 271 -11.64 -4.60 -7.38
N MET A 272 -11.68 -3.26 -7.28
CA MET A 272 -12.94 -2.52 -7.15
C MET A 272 -13.89 -2.80 -8.32
N VAL A 273 -13.40 -2.79 -9.55
CA VAL A 273 -14.22 -3.10 -10.74
C VAL A 273 -14.75 -4.53 -10.66
N GLY A 274 -13.87 -5.51 -10.43
CA GLY A 274 -14.24 -6.93 -10.37
C GLY A 274 -15.28 -7.21 -9.27
N VAL A 275 -15.09 -6.66 -8.07
CA VAL A 275 -16.01 -6.91 -6.95
C VAL A 275 -17.38 -6.26 -7.16
N PHE A 276 -17.45 -5.05 -7.73
CA PHE A 276 -18.73 -4.41 -8.04
C PHE A 276 -19.49 -5.14 -9.16
N GLU A 277 -18.78 -5.58 -10.21
CA GLU A 277 -19.40 -6.29 -11.34
C GLU A 277 -19.86 -7.71 -10.99
N ALA A 278 -19.13 -8.41 -10.13
CA ALA A 278 -19.40 -9.80 -9.76
C ALA A 278 -20.33 -9.97 -8.55
N HIS A 279 -20.21 -9.10 -7.53
CA HIS A 279 -20.81 -9.35 -6.21
C HIS A 279 -21.71 -8.25 -5.68
N TYR A 280 -21.59 -7.00 -6.18
CA TYR A 280 -22.44 -5.87 -5.77
C TYR A 280 -23.16 -5.20 -6.95
N PRO A 281 -23.93 -5.97 -7.76
CA PRO A 281 -24.64 -5.42 -8.90
C PRO A 281 -25.60 -4.31 -8.49
N GLU A 282 -25.77 -3.33 -9.38
CA GLU A 282 -26.67 -2.17 -9.22
C GLU A 282 -26.50 -1.36 -7.93
N SER A 283 -25.39 -1.53 -7.20
CA SER A 283 -25.13 -0.77 -5.95
C SER A 283 -24.43 0.57 -6.20
N LEU A 284 -23.82 0.76 -7.38
CA LEU A 284 -23.26 2.04 -7.83
C LEU A 284 -24.33 2.85 -8.57
N GLY A 285 -24.62 4.06 -8.08
CA GLY A 285 -25.53 5.02 -8.71
C GLY A 285 -24.81 5.97 -9.66
N ARG A 286 -23.92 6.82 -9.13
CA ARG A 286 -23.05 7.73 -9.90
C ARG A 286 -21.63 7.73 -9.34
N LEU A 287 -20.64 7.87 -10.22
CA LEU A 287 -19.25 8.06 -9.82
C LEU A 287 -18.72 9.35 -10.43
N PHE A 288 -18.36 10.31 -9.59
CA PHE A 288 -17.78 11.59 -9.99
C PHE A 288 -16.26 11.52 -9.91
N ILE A 289 -15.57 11.61 -11.05
CA ILE A 289 -14.13 11.85 -11.08
C ILE A 289 -13.95 13.37 -11.04
N HIS A 290 -13.67 13.90 -9.85
CA HIS A 290 -13.62 15.33 -9.58
C HIS A 290 -12.21 15.88 -9.63
N LYS A 291 -12.01 17.00 -10.34
CA LYS A 291 -10.71 17.70 -10.48
C LYS A 291 -9.56 16.79 -10.95
N ALA A 292 -9.85 15.91 -11.90
CA ALA A 292 -8.84 15.04 -12.50
C ALA A 292 -7.68 15.86 -13.11
N PRO A 293 -6.40 15.56 -12.76
CA PRO A 293 -5.26 16.29 -13.30
C PRO A 293 -5.05 15.98 -14.79
N TRP A 294 -4.23 16.80 -15.46
CA TRP A 294 -3.94 16.67 -16.90
C TRP A 294 -3.35 15.31 -17.29
N VAL A 295 -2.74 14.58 -16.34
CA VAL A 295 -2.17 13.23 -16.54
C VAL A 295 -3.21 12.11 -16.45
N PHE A 296 -4.44 12.39 -16.00
CA PHE A 296 -5.47 11.37 -15.82
C PHE A 296 -6.08 10.80 -17.12
N PRO A 297 -6.29 11.57 -18.22
CA PRO A 297 -6.90 11.02 -19.44
C PRO A 297 -6.21 9.77 -20.02
N PRO A 298 -4.86 9.68 -20.07
CA PRO A 298 -4.17 8.43 -20.40
C PRO A 298 -4.53 7.26 -19.47
N ILE A 299 -4.59 7.49 -18.16
CA ILE A 299 -4.96 6.46 -17.15
C ILE A 299 -6.40 5.99 -17.39
N TRP A 300 -7.31 6.93 -17.62
CA TRP A 300 -8.71 6.64 -17.92
C TRP A 300 -8.87 5.80 -19.19
N ASN A 301 -8.05 6.03 -20.22
CA ASN A 301 -8.09 5.24 -21.44
C ASN A 301 -7.73 3.77 -21.22
N ILE A 302 -7.01 3.45 -20.15
CA ILE A 302 -6.71 2.07 -19.74
C ILE A 302 -7.88 1.52 -18.92
N ILE A 303 -8.33 2.26 -17.89
CA ILE A 303 -9.39 1.82 -16.97
C ILE A 303 -10.71 1.59 -17.69
N LYS A 304 -11.07 2.44 -18.66
CA LYS A 304 -12.36 2.33 -19.38
C LYS A 304 -12.56 0.99 -20.10
N ASN A 305 -11.47 0.30 -20.45
CA ASN A 305 -11.53 -1.00 -21.14
C ASN A 305 -11.82 -2.15 -20.16
N TRP A 306 -11.75 -1.90 -18.85
CA TRP A 306 -12.08 -2.88 -17.81
C TRP A 306 -13.53 -2.79 -17.34
N LEU A 307 -14.23 -1.72 -17.70
CA LEU A 307 -15.57 -1.43 -17.22
C LEU A 307 -16.62 -1.93 -18.21
N ASP A 308 -17.65 -2.60 -17.70
CA ASP A 308 -18.83 -2.85 -18.52
C ASP A 308 -19.51 -1.52 -18.95
N PRO A 309 -20.20 -1.48 -20.11
CA PRO A 309 -20.80 -0.25 -20.64
C PRO A 309 -21.80 0.44 -19.69
N VAL A 310 -22.51 -0.30 -18.84
CA VAL A 310 -23.47 0.23 -17.87
C VAL A 310 -22.71 0.96 -16.76
N VAL A 311 -21.66 0.35 -16.18
CA VAL A 311 -20.82 1.01 -15.18
C VAL A 311 -20.09 2.23 -15.77
N ALA A 312 -19.54 2.11 -16.97
CA ALA A 312 -18.90 3.24 -17.66
C ALA A 312 -19.86 4.42 -17.86
N SER A 313 -21.14 4.17 -18.12
CA SER A 313 -22.16 5.22 -18.30
C SER A 313 -22.51 5.98 -17.01
N LYS A 314 -22.20 5.41 -15.82
CA LYS A 314 -22.43 6.02 -14.50
C LYS A 314 -21.29 6.95 -14.07
N ILE A 315 -20.20 7.02 -14.85
CA ILE A 315 -19.01 7.82 -14.53
C ILE A 315 -19.13 9.22 -15.15
N HIS A 316 -18.96 10.23 -14.30
CA HIS A 316 -19.08 11.64 -14.65
C HIS A 316 -17.81 12.40 -14.30
N PHE A 317 -17.21 13.08 -15.27
CA PHE A 317 -16.06 13.95 -15.04
C PHE A 317 -16.52 15.36 -14.64
N THR A 318 -16.04 15.85 -13.51
CA THR A 318 -16.39 17.18 -12.99
C THR A 318 -15.13 17.99 -12.72
N LYS A 319 -15.08 19.25 -13.17
CA LYS A 319 -13.85 20.06 -13.10
C LYS A 319 -13.85 21.07 -11.96
N ASN A 320 -15.03 21.52 -11.54
CA ASN A 320 -15.20 22.56 -10.53
C ASN A 320 -16.48 22.32 -9.72
N LEU A 321 -16.68 23.14 -8.68
CA LEU A 321 -17.85 23.07 -7.81
C LEU A 321 -19.19 23.09 -8.58
N LYS A 322 -19.31 23.96 -9.61
CA LYS A 322 -20.56 24.10 -10.39
C LYS A 322 -20.95 22.81 -11.10
N ASP A 323 -19.97 21.99 -11.51
CA ASP A 323 -20.25 20.69 -12.12
C ASP A 323 -20.80 19.69 -11.11
N LEU A 324 -20.25 19.66 -9.89
CA LEU A 324 -20.78 18.82 -8.80
C LEU A 324 -22.15 19.31 -8.33
N GLU A 325 -22.38 20.62 -8.25
CA GLU A 325 -23.64 21.23 -7.80
C GLU A 325 -24.86 20.83 -8.66
N LYS A 326 -24.63 20.41 -9.91
CA LYS A 326 -25.67 19.84 -10.78
C LYS A 326 -26.27 18.56 -10.21
N HIS A 327 -25.50 17.81 -9.43
CA HIS A 327 -25.86 16.49 -8.92
C HIS A 327 -25.96 16.43 -7.40
N ILE A 328 -25.24 17.29 -6.67
CA ILE A 328 -25.15 17.29 -5.21
C ILE A 328 -25.43 18.71 -4.69
N GLU A 329 -26.18 18.85 -3.60
CA GLU A 329 -26.36 20.17 -2.97
C GLU A 329 -25.06 20.66 -2.33
N ASN A 330 -24.72 21.94 -2.49
CA ASN A 330 -23.46 22.51 -2.00
C ASN A 330 -23.21 22.27 -0.49
N LYS A 331 -24.27 22.21 0.33
CA LYS A 331 -24.19 21.91 1.77
C LYS A 331 -23.63 20.51 2.10
N TRP A 332 -23.61 19.60 1.12
CA TRP A 332 -23.08 18.24 1.23
C TRP A 332 -21.75 18.05 0.49
N ILE A 333 -21.27 19.07 -0.21
CA ILE A 333 -19.97 19.03 -0.89
C ILE A 333 -18.89 19.49 0.11
N PRO A 334 -17.84 18.67 0.35
CA PRO A 334 -16.77 19.01 1.28
C PRO A 334 -16.07 20.33 0.96
N LYS A 335 -15.72 21.10 2.01
CA LYS A 335 -15.04 22.39 1.87
C LYS A 335 -13.65 22.28 1.23
N ASP A 336 -12.96 21.16 1.38
CA ASP A 336 -11.64 20.92 0.75
C ASP A 336 -11.71 20.76 -0.78
N ILE A 337 -12.91 20.56 -1.34
CA ILE A 337 -13.17 20.60 -2.79
C ILE A 337 -14.08 21.78 -3.19
N ASP A 338 -13.94 22.89 -2.47
CA ASP A 338 -14.64 24.18 -2.66
C ASP A 338 -16.13 24.18 -2.27
N GLY A 339 -16.63 23.13 -1.63
CA GLY A 339 -18.02 23.07 -1.19
C GLY A 339 -18.35 23.81 0.10
N GLY A 340 -19.61 23.77 0.51
CA GLY A 340 -20.14 24.45 1.69
C GLY A 340 -20.06 23.65 2.99
N ASP A 341 -19.70 22.36 2.92
CA ASP A 341 -19.72 21.47 4.07
C ASP A 341 -18.43 21.54 4.89
N GLN A 342 -18.55 21.89 6.17
CA GLN A 342 -17.42 22.07 7.08
C GLN A 342 -16.95 20.76 7.75
N PHE A 343 -17.58 19.63 7.43
CA PHE A 343 -17.18 18.34 7.96
C PHE A 343 -15.73 18.00 7.56
N GLN A 344 -14.91 17.62 8.54
CA GLN A 344 -13.55 17.13 8.30
C GLN A 344 -13.46 15.68 8.78
N PRO A 345 -13.11 14.73 7.90
CA PRO A 345 -12.94 13.35 8.31
C PRO A 345 -11.68 13.25 9.20
N THR A 346 -11.85 12.66 10.38
CA THR A 346 -10.75 12.44 11.33
C THR A 346 -10.84 11.04 11.89
N TRP A 347 -9.68 10.40 12.03
CA TRP A 347 -9.59 9.14 12.77
C TRP A 347 -9.90 9.34 14.24
N ILE A 348 -10.84 8.56 14.75
CA ILE A 348 -11.16 8.45 16.16
C ILE A 348 -10.79 7.03 16.57
N GLU A 349 -9.75 6.92 17.41
CA GLU A 349 -9.24 5.65 17.90
C GLU A 349 -10.34 4.83 18.58
N PRO A 350 -10.43 3.51 18.30
CA PRO A 350 -11.46 2.67 18.87
C PRO A 350 -11.30 2.56 20.39
N ASN A 351 -12.42 2.70 21.11
CA ASN A 351 -12.46 2.57 22.56
C ASN A 351 -13.06 1.21 22.91
N PRO A 352 -12.48 0.42 23.84
CA PRO A 352 -13.10 -0.82 24.32
C PRO A 352 -14.56 -0.67 24.82
N GLU A 353 -14.93 0.51 25.33
CA GLU A 353 -16.32 0.81 25.73
C GLU A 353 -17.29 0.94 24.54
N ASP A 354 -16.80 1.05 23.31
CA ASP A 354 -17.65 1.12 22.10
C ASP A 354 -18.53 -0.13 21.94
N ASP A 355 -18.05 -1.27 22.43
CA ASP A 355 -18.66 -2.59 22.28
C ASP A 355 -19.45 -3.03 23.53
N LYS A 356 -19.69 -2.10 24.47
CA LYS A 356 -20.42 -2.39 25.72
C LYS A 356 -21.78 -3.03 25.50
N LEU A 357 -22.51 -2.65 24.45
CA LEU A 357 -23.81 -3.23 24.11
C LEU A 357 -23.68 -4.67 23.59
N MET A 358 -22.56 -5.07 23.01
CA MET A 358 -22.34 -6.46 22.56
C MET A 358 -22.22 -7.45 23.73
N LEU A 359 -21.96 -6.95 24.95
CA LEU A 359 -21.98 -7.74 26.17
C LEU A 359 -23.40 -8.09 26.64
N ASP A 360 -24.42 -7.36 26.19
CA ASP A 360 -25.84 -7.64 26.48
C ASP A 360 -26.36 -8.76 25.57
N THR A 361 -26.04 -9.99 25.93
CA THR A 361 -26.43 -11.19 25.17
C THR A 361 -27.93 -11.47 25.27
N GLU A 362 -28.59 -11.10 26.37
CA GLU A 362 -30.02 -11.35 26.57
C GLU A 362 -30.88 -10.53 25.60
N THR A 363 -30.63 -9.22 25.49
CA THR A 363 -31.35 -8.36 24.54
C THR A 363 -31.05 -8.77 23.10
N ARG A 364 -29.79 -9.08 22.79
CA ARG A 364 -29.37 -9.57 21.48
C ARG A 364 -30.14 -10.82 21.06
N ASP A 365 -30.20 -11.82 21.93
CA ASP A 365 -30.80 -13.11 21.62
C ASP A 365 -32.33 -12.98 21.48
N LYS A 366 -32.96 -12.07 22.24
CA LYS A 366 -34.38 -11.72 22.05
C LYS A 366 -34.66 -11.10 20.68
N ILE A 367 -33.82 -10.16 20.22
CA ILE A 367 -33.98 -9.51 18.91
C ILE A 367 -33.70 -10.50 17.77
N LYS A 368 -32.71 -11.40 17.94
CA LYS A 368 -32.44 -12.49 16.98
C LYS A 368 -33.63 -13.44 16.85
N LYS A 369 -34.25 -13.84 17.96
CA LYS A 369 -35.45 -14.66 17.93
C LYS A 369 -36.62 -13.96 17.20
N GLU A 370 -36.84 -12.67 17.48
CA GLU A 370 -37.82 -11.86 16.74
C GLU A 370 -37.50 -11.84 15.23
N ARG A 371 -36.22 -11.76 14.87
CA ARG A 371 -35.78 -11.83 13.47
C ARG A 371 -36.09 -13.17 12.82
N GLU A 372 -35.82 -14.28 13.50
CA GLU A 372 -36.12 -15.64 13.01
C GLU A 372 -37.64 -15.83 12.77
N GLU A 373 -38.47 -15.32 13.67
CA GLU A 373 -39.93 -15.33 13.52
C GLU A 373 -40.39 -14.49 12.30
N LEU A 374 -39.80 -13.30 12.10
CA LEU A 374 -40.07 -12.46 10.93
C LEU A 374 -39.61 -13.11 9.62
N VAL A 375 -38.47 -13.80 9.62
CA VAL A 375 -37.97 -14.54 8.45
C VAL A 375 -38.96 -15.61 8.05
N GLN A 376 -39.48 -16.39 9.01
CA GLN A 376 -40.47 -17.43 8.69
C GLN A 376 -41.79 -16.83 8.18
N GLN A 377 -42.28 -15.76 8.79
CA GLN A 377 -43.47 -15.06 8.29
C GLN A 377 -43.27 -14.55 6.86
N PHE A 378 -42.07 -14.04 6.54
CA PHE A 378 -41.73 -13.59 5.19
C PHE A 378 -41.70 -14.75 4.19
N ILE A 379 -41.10 -15.89 4.56
CA ILE A 379 -41.09 -17.11 3.74
C ILE A 379 -42.52 -17.58 3.46
N ASP A 380 -43.36 -17.69 4.48
CA ASP A 380 -44.76 -18.08 4.35
C ASP A 380 -45.55 -17.14 3.43
N ALA A 381 -45.37 -15.83 3.60
CA ALA A 381 -45.99 -14.82 2.74
C ALA A 381 -45.49 -14.94 1.29
N THR A 382 -44.21 -15.27 1.10
CA THR A 382 -43.60 -15.46 -0.23
C THR A 382 -44.16 -16.70 -0.93
N VAL A 383 -44.32 -17.81 -0.21
CA VAL A 383 -44.98 -19.03 -0.72
C VAL A 383 -46.40 -18.70 -1.16
N ARG A 384 -47.21 -18.08 -0.30
CA ARG A 384 -48.60 -17.71 -0.64
C ARG A 384 -48.70 -16.72 -1.79
N TRP A 385 -47.74 -15.80 -1.91
CA TRP A 385 -47.64 -14.89 -3.05
C TRP A 385 -47.30 -15.63 -4.35
N ILE A 386 -46.43 -16.65 -4.31
CA ILE A 386 -46.13 -17.47 -5.49
C ILE A 386 -47.35 -18.33 -5.89
N GLU A 387 -48.05 -18.90 -4.91
CA GLU A 387 -49.19 -19.81 -5.11
C GLU A 387 -50.52 -19.09 -5.41
N SER A 388 -50.56 -17.76 -5.32
CA SER A 388 -51.76 -16.96 -5.52
C SER A 388 -52.41 -17.23 -6.89
N THR A 389 -53.72 -17.46 -6.91
CA THR A 389 -54.46 -17.82 -8.13
C THR A 389 -55.16 -16.65 -8.82
N ASN A 390 -55.28 -15.51 -8.14
CA ASN A 390 -55.94 -14.31 -8.64
C ASN A 390 -55.18 -13.03 -8.26
N ASP A 391 -55.44 -11.94 -8.99
CA ASP A 391 -54.75 -10.65 -8.81
C ASP A 391 -54.99 -10.01 -7.42
N GLU A 392 -56.15 -10.24 -6.79
CA GLU A 392 -56.46 -9.71 -5.45
C GLU A 392 -55.60 -10.37 -4.36
N GLU A 393 -55.53 -11.70 -4.37
CA GLU A 393 -54.70 -12.49 -3.47
C GLU A 393 -53.21 -12.21 -3.69
N ASN A 394 -52.78 -12.10 -4.96
CA ASN A 394 -51.43 -11.72 -5.33
C ASN A 394 -51.05 -10.37 -4.69
N ASN A 395 -51.88 -9.35 -4.89
CA ASN A 395 -51.62 -8.00 -4.37
C ASN A 395 -51.64 -7.96 -2.83
N LYS A 396 -52.54 -8.73 -2.19
CA LYS A 396 -52.57 -8.86 -0.73
C LYS A 396 -51.26 -9.42 -0.19
N TRP A 397 -50.79 -10.57 -0.69
CA TRP A 397 -49.56 -11.18 -0.19
C TRP A 397 -48.32 -10.39 -0.58
N ARG A 398 -48.32 -9.72 -1.73
CA ARG A 398 -47.28 -8.78 -2.14
C ARG A 398 -47.12 -7.63 -1.13
N GLU A 399 -48.24 -7.04 -0.70
CA GLU A 399 -48.26 -5.97 0.29
C GLU A 399 -47.84 -6.46 1.69
N GLU A 400 -48.28 -7.65 2.12
CA GLU A 400 -47.83 -8.25 3.38
C GLU A 400 -46.33 -8.58 3.38
N LYS A 401 -45.82 -9.15 2.29
CA LYS A 401 -44.39 -9.41 2.09
C LYS A 401 -43.58 -8.11 2.16
N ARG A 402 -44.08 -7.03 1.55
CA ARG A 402 -43.48 -5.69 1.61
C ARG A 402 -43.39 -5.17 3.06
N LYS A 403 -44.45 -5.35 3.85
CA LYS A 403 -44.45 -4.96 5.28
C LYS A 403 -43.43 -5.77 6.07
N LEU A 404 -43.39 -7.09 5.87
CA LEU A 404 -42.45 -8.00 6.53
C LEU A 404 -40.99 -7.71 6.15
N GLY A 405 -40.70 -7.41 4.88
CA GLY A 405 -39.39 -6.98 4.43
C GLY A 405 -38.91 -5.71 5.15
N LYS A 406 -39.79 -4.71 5.27
CA LYS A 406 -39.49 -3.48 6.04
C LYS A 406 -39.30 -3.76 7.54
N ALA A 407 -40.05 -4.70 8.11
CA ALA A 407 -39.89 -5.12 9.49
C ALA A 407 -38.54 -5.82 9.74
N LEU A 408 -38.07 -6.67 8.80
CA LEU A 408 -36.75 -7.30 8.85
C LEU A 408 -35.62 -6.28 8.83
N ALA A 409 -35.71 -5.26 7.97
CA ALA A 409 -34.73 -4.17 7.92
C ALA A 409 -34.72 -3.35 9.23
N ALA A 410 -35.89 -3.00 9.75
CA ALA A 410 -36.02 -2.29 11.03
C ALA A 410 -35.50 -3.12 12.22
N ASN A 411 -35.72 -4.44 12.20
CA ASN A 411 -35.17 -5.37 13.18
C ASN A 411 -33.64 -5.39 13.13
N TYR A 412 -33.02 -5.44 11.95
CA TYR A 412 -31.55 -5.40 11.83
C TYR A 412 -30.95 -4.12 12.45
N ILE A 413 -31.59 -2.96 12.22
CA ILE A 413 -31.15 -1.68 12.82
C ILE A 413 -31.13 -1.75 14.36
N ARG A 414 -32.09 -2.46 14.96
CA ARG A 414 -32.12 -2.70 16.42
C ARG A 414 -31.07 -3.72 16.86
N LEU A 415 -30.74 -4.68 16.01
CA LEU A 415 -29.77 -5.75 16.29
C LEU A 415 -28.32 -5.29 16.16
N ASP A 416 -28.02 -4.41 15.20
CA ASP A 416 -26.65 -3.98 14.81
C ASP A 416 -25.75 -3.61 16.00
N PRO A 417 -26.19 -2.80 17.00
CA PRO A 417 -25.35 -2.42 18.14
C PRO A 417 -24.92 -3.59 19.05
N TYR A 418 -25.57 -4.75 18.92
CA TYR A 418 -25.32 -5.93 19.75
C TYR A 418 -24.48 -7.01 19.05
N ILE A 419 -24.24 -6.88 17.74
CA ILE A 419 -23.54 -7.90 16.94
C ILE A 419 -22.31 -7.38 16.22
N ARG A 420 -22.15 -6.05 16.13
CA ARG A 420 -21.10 -5.41 15.34
C ARG A 420 -20.34 -4.40 16.19
N SER A 421 -19.01 -4.48 16.16
CA SER A 421 -18.13 -3.50 16.77
C SER A 421 -18.22 -2.16 16.04
N LYS A 422 -18.18 -1.05 16.79
CA LYS A 422 -18.24 0.28 16.17
C LYS A 422 -16.94 0.57 15.41
N ASN A 423 -17.10 1.04 14.17
CA ASN A 423 -16.00 1.49 13.34
C ASN A 423 -15.83 3.02 13.38
N ASN A 424 -14.75 3.52 12.77
CA ASN A 424 -14.45 4.95 12.69
C ASN A 424 -15.57 5.77 12.03
N PHE A 425 -16.30 5.21 11.06
CA PHE A 425 -17.42 5.89 10.40
C PHE A 425 -18.58 6.10 11.38
N ASP A 426 -18.88 5.11 12.23
CA ASP A 426 -19.87 5.21 13.31
C ASP A 426 -19.50 6.35 14.28
N ARG A 427 -18.23 6.39 14.70
CA ARG A 427 -17.69 7.43 15.61
C ARG A 427 -17.72 8.83 14.98
N MET A 428 -17.53 8.93 13.66
CA MET A 428 -17.70 10.17 12.90
C MET A 428 -19.16 10.60 12.72
N GLY A 429 -20.12 9.78 13.18
CA GLY A 429 -21.54 10.10 13.16
C GLY A 429 -22.26 9.67 11.89
N LEU A 430 -21.82 8.60 11.22
CA LEU A 430 -22.48 8.00 10.05
C LEU A 430 -24.00 7.88 10.25
N TRP A 431 -24.44 7.35 11.39
CA TRP A 431 -25.85 7.15 11.72
C TRP A 431 -26.66 8.44 11.82
N ARG A 432 -26.01 9.59 12.07
CA ARG A 432 -26.68 10.90 12.11
C ARG A 432 -27.06 11.41 10.72
N MET A 433 -26.55 10.78 9.66
CA MET A 433 -26.92 11.09 8.28
C MET A 433 -28.28 10.48 7.89
N LEU A 434 -28.84 9.62 8.74
CA LEU A 434 -30.02 8.83 8.46
C LEU A 434 -31.30 9.54 8.97
N PRO A 435 -32.30 9.82 8.11
CA PRO A 435 -33.48 10.64 8.44
C PRO A 435 -34.26 10.20 9.69
N TRP A 436 -34.27 8.91 10.06
CA TRP A 436 -35.17 8.35 11.08
C TRP A 436 -34.65 8.44 12.53
N GLN A 437 -33.35 8.68 12.76
CA GLN A 437 -32.84 8.93 14.12
C GLN A 437 -33.36 10.25 14.72
N SER A 438 -33.98 11.11 13.90
CA SER A 438 -34.72 12.27 14.39
C SER A 438 -36.02 11.93 15.12
N THR A 439 -36.48 10.66 15.11
CA THR A 439 -37.89 10.36 15.47
C THR A 439 -38.19 9.34 16.56
N LYS A 440 -37.27 8.55 17.13
CA LYS A 440 -37.50 7.76 18.39
C LYS A 440 -36.33 6.79 18.67
N ILE A 441 -35.35 7.21 19.45
CA ILE A 441 -34.67 6.35 20.44
C ILE A 441 -34.35 7.26 21.64
N ASN A 442 -35.32 7.35 22.56
CA ASN A 442 -35.05 7.80 23.93
C ASN A 442 -34.45 6.61 24.67
N THR A 443 -33.14 6.44 24.59
CA THR A 443 -32.39 5.70 25.61
C THR A 443 -31.47 6.70 26.27
N HIS A 444 -31.60 6.80 27.59
CA HIS A 444 -30.68 7.51 28.46
C HIS A 444 -29.25 7.05 28.17
N THR A 445 -28.53 7.81 27.37
CA THR A 445 -27.08 7.75 27.27
C THR A 445 -26.59 9.18 27.27
N GLU A 446 -25.70 9.45 28.21
CA GLU A 446 -25.09 10.73 28.48
C GLU A 446 -24.71 11.43 27.18
N VAL A 447 -25.01 12.73 27.16
CA VAL A 447 -24.75 13.64 26.07
C VAL A 447 -23.25 13.67 25.78
N PHE A 448 -22.76 12.80 24.89
CA PHE A 448 -21.55 13.09 24.13
C PHE A 448 -21.89 14.23 23.18
N LYS A 449 -21.78 15.45 23.69
CA LYS A 449 -21.91 16.69 22.93
C LYS A 449 -21.02 16.56 21.70
N CYS A 450 -21.61 16.72 20.51
CA CYS A 450 -20.86 16.88 19.28
C CYS A 450 -19.73 17.91 19.51
N PRO A 451 -18.51 17.75 18.96
CA PRO A 451 -17.42 18.70 19.17
C PRO A 451 -17.80 20.15 18.83
N SER A 452 -18.77 20.34 17.91
CA SER A 452 -19.36 21.65 17.61
C SER A 452 -20.19 22.23 18.77
N THR A 453 -21.04 21.42 19.41
CA THR A 453 -21.80 21.82 20.61
C THR A 453 -20.92 22.06 21.83
N ALA A 454 -19.91 21.20 22.07
CA ALA A 454 -18.97 21.40 23.18
C ALA A 454 -18.09 22.64 22.97
N ARG A 455 -17.61 22.91 21.74
CA ARG A 455 -16.93 24.17 21.41
C ARG A 455 -17.82 25.40 21.55
N MET A 456 -19.07 25.34 21.07
CA MET A 456 -20.03 26.43 21.28
C MET A 456 -20.25 26.70 22.77
N GLU A 457 -20.24 25.66 23.59
CA GLU A 457 -20.42 25.77 25.04
C GLU A 457 -19.17 26.28 25.75
N ILE A 458 -17.98 25.86 25.32
CA ILE A 458 -16.69 26.42 25.76
C ILE A 458 -16.64 27.92 25.43
N SER A 459 -16.92 28.31 24.19
CA SER A 459 -16.93 29.72 23.78
C SER A 459 -18.03 30.52 24.51
N ARG A 460 -19.19 29.92 24.81
CA ARG A 460 -20.26 30.54 25.62
C ARG A 460 -19.77 30.85 27.03
N VAL A 461 -19.18 29.87 27.71
CA VAL A 461 -18.70 30.02 29.10
C VAL A 461 -17.51 30.98 29.17
N ILE A 462 -16.61 30.97 28.18
CA ILE A 462 -15.47 31.89 28.15
C ILE A 462 -15.90 33.34 28.00
N ARG A 463 -16.95 33.61 27.23
CA ARG A 463 -17.53 34.96 27.11
C ARG A 463 -18.18 35.45 28.40
N GLN A 464 -18.64 34.55 29.28
CA GLN A 464 -19.19 34.95 30.59
C GLN A 464 -18.14 35.57 31.51
N PHE A 465 -16.85 35.24 31.34
CA PHE A 465 -15.77 35.90 32.09
C PHE A 465 -15.59 37.40 31.75
N GLN A 466 -16.21 37.87 30.66
CA GLN A 466 -16.21 39.28 30.28
C GLN A 466 -17.38 40.05 30.91
N ASP A 467 -18.37 39.37 31.48
CA ASP A 467 -19.55 40.00 32.09
C ASP A 467 -19.30 40.32 33.57
N PRO A 468 -19.24 41.62 33.95
CA PRO A 468 -18.99 42.02 35.33
C PRO A 468 -20.16 41.76 36.29
N SER A 469 -21.34 41.35 35.79
CA SER A 469 -22.54 41.10 36.61
C SER A 469 -22.63 39.68 37.19
N LEU A 470 -21.86 38.71 36.66
CA LEU A 470 -21.87 37.31 37.08
C LEU A 470 -20.84 37.06 38.20
N LYS A 471 -21.18 36.19 39.17
CA LYS A 471 -20.22 35.79 40.21
C LYS A 471 -19.18 34.84 39.62
N ALA A 472 -17.91 35.17 39.82
CA ALA A 472 -16.76 34.38 39.34
C ALA A 472 -16.77 32.91 39.80
N THR A 473 -17.37 32.61 40.95
CA THR A 473 -17.50 31.23 41.47
C THR A 473 -18.40 30.36 40.60
N ASP A 474 -19.46 30.95 40.06
CA ASP A 474 -20.52 30.23 39.35
C ASP A 474 -20.02 29.88 37.93
N VAL A 475 -19.29 30.81 37.32
CA VAL A 475 -18.61 30.58 36.03
C VAL A 475 -17.51 29.51 36.18
N LEU A 476 -16.74 29.52 37.27
CA LEU A 476 -15.69 28.52 37.50
C LEU A 476 -16.23 27.10 37.71
N SER A 477 -17.39 26.93 38.35
CA SER A 477 -18.05 25.63 38.44
C SER A 477 -18.54 25.12 37.09
N GLU A 478 -19.03 26.00 36.21
CA GLU A 478 -19.38 25.60 34.83
C GLU A 478 -18.14 25.19 34.04
N VAL A 479 -16.99 25.85 34.24
CA VAL A 479 -15.72 25.54 33.55
C VAL A 479 -15.14 24.18 33.94
N ASP A 480 -15.27 23.76 35.21
CA ASP A 480 -14.76 22.47 35.70
C ASP A 480 -15.42 21.26 34.99
N HIS A 481 -16.64 21.44 34.46
CA HIS A 481 -17.38 20.40 33.73
C HIS A 481 -17.13 20.43 32.21
N LEU A 482 -16.32 21.35 31.68
CA LEU A 482 -16.04 21.45 30.25
C LEU A 482 -14.87 20.55 29.84
N PRO A 483 -14.95 19.85 28.69
CA PRO A 483 -13.87 18.99 28.18
C PRO A 483 -12.73 19.79 27.53
N ILE A 484 -12.21 20.82 28.23
CA ILE A 484 -11.17 21.73 27.69
C ILE A 484 -9.85 21.00 27.44
N ARG A 485 -9.50 20.01 28.29
CA ARG A 485 -8.30 19.18 28.12
C ARG A 485 -8.35 18.26 26.89
N GLU A 486 -9.55 17.91 26.45
CA GLU A 486 -9.78 16.97 25.33
C GLU A 486 -10.01 17.71 24.01
N GLN A 487 -10.60 18.91 24.05
CA GLN A 487 -10.96 19.66 22.84
C GLN A 487 -10.07 20.86 22.54
N GLY A 488 -9.42 21.43 23.57
CA GLY A 488 -8.62 22.64 23.48
C GLY A 488 -9.43 23.91 23.21
N LEU A 489 -8.91 25.04 23.65
CA LEU A 489 -9.39 26.38 23.34
C LEU A 489 -9.13 26.75 21.88
N SER A 490 -10.07 27.48 21.27
CA SER A 490 -9.85 28.12 19.98
C SER A 490 -8.90 29.32 20.12
N SER A 491 -8.24 29.74 19.04
CA SER A 491 -7.36 30.92 19.06
C SER A 491 -8.05 32.19 19.56
N ASN A 492 -9.33 32.39 19.19
CA ASN A 492 -10.12 33.54 19.64
C ASN A 492 -10.48 33.44 21.13
N ASP A 493 -10.87 32.25 21.60
CA ASP A 493 -11.21 32.04 23.01
C ASP A 493 -9.99 32.16 23.92
N LEU A 494 -8.81 31.71 23.44
CA LEU A 494 -7.54 31.89 24.13
C LEU A 494 -7.18 33.38 24.26
N VAL A 495 -7.35 34.17 23.20
CA VAL A 495 -7.14 35.63 23.24
C VAL A 495 -8.08 36.30 24.24
N ILE A 496 -9.37 35.94 24.24
CA ILE A 496 -10.35 36.49 25.19
C ILE A 496 -9.96 36.15 26.63
N LEU A 497 -9.64 34.90 26.91
CA LEU A 497 -9.30 34.43 28.25
C LEU A 497 -8.01 35.07 28.77
N ILE A 498 -6.96 35.16 27.95
CA ILE A 498 -5.72 35.86 28.30
C ILE A 498 -5.98 37.36 28.53
N GLY A 499 -6.86 37.99 27.74
CA GLY A 499 -7.31 39.36 27.95
C GLY A 499 -7.92 39.56 29.35
N VAL A 500 -8.81 38.66 29.78
CA VAL A 500 -9.41 38.73 31.13
C VAL A 500 -8.37 38.49 32.24
N LEU A 501 -7.43 37.56 32.02
CA LEU A 501 -6.37 37.25 33.01
C LEU A 501 -5.39 38.40 33.19
N THR A 502 -5.10 39.13 32.11
CA THR A 502 -4.19 40.28 32.08
C THR A 502 -4.86 41.60 32.44
N ASP A 503 -6.19 41.66 32.46
CA ASP A 503 -6.92 42.85 32.90
C ASP A 503 -6.93 42.99 34.44
N ALA A 504 -6.43 44.11 34.93
CA ALA A 504 -6.39 44.42 36.36
C ALA A 504 -7.76 44.82 36.93
N SER A 505 -8.75 45.17 36.10
CA SER A 505 -10.14 45.43 36.52
C SER A 505 -11.03 44.18 36.60
N SER A 506 -10.56 43.03 36.13
CA SER A 506 -11.34 41.79 36.17
C SER A 506 -11.73 41.38 37.60
N ALA A 507 -12.98 40.92 37.75
CA ALA A 507 -13.58 40.43 39.00
C ALA A 507 -12.90 39.18 39.58
N LEU A 508 -11.98 38.55 38.84
CA LEU A 508 -11.25 37.36 39.28
C LEU A 508 -10.17 37.68 40.31
N THR A 509 -10.17 36.96 41.43
CA THR A 509 -9.11 37.02 42.44
C THR A 509 -7.78 36.46 41.91
N SER A 510 -6.66 36.83 42.53
CA SER A 510 -5.33 36.33 42.15
C SER A 510 -5.23 34.80 42.18
N GLY A 511 -5.86 34.14 43.17
CA GLY A 511 -5.89 32.68 43.27
C GLY A 511 -6.67 32.02 42.14
N GLN A 512 -7.82 32.59 41.76
CA GLN A 512 -8.63 32.09 40.63
C GLN A 512 -7.89 32.23 39.30
N ARG A 513 -7.22 33.37 39.06
CA ARG A 513 -6.40 33.57 37.85
C ARG A 513 -5.28 32.56 37.73
N SER A 514 -4.55 32.29 38.83
CA SER A 514 -3.50 31.28 38.83
C SER A 514 -4.01 29.85 38.60
N ARG A 515 -5.21 29.51 39.11
CA ARG A 515 -5.87 28.23 38.82
C ARG A 515 -6.20 28.12 37.33
N ILE A 516 -6.78 29.17 36.74
CA ILE A 516 -7.13 29.16 35.31
C ILE A 516 -5.89 28.96 34.43
N ILE A 517 -4.80 29.66 34.74
CA ILE A 517 -3.54 29.57 33.98
C ILE A 517 -2.98 28.14 33.98
N ARG A 518 -3.04 27.45 35.12
CA ARG A 518 -2.45 26.10 35.27
C ARG A 518 -3.37 24.98 34.78
N SER A 519 -4.69 25.17 34.79
CA SER A 519 -5.64 24.08 34.61
C SER A 519 -6.49 24.18 33.34
N PHE A 520 -6.61 25.35 32.71
CA PHE A 520 -7.56 25.57 31.60
C PHE A 520 -6.97 26.14 30.32
N LEU A 521 -5.68 26.51 30.26
CA LEU A 521 -5.08 27.12 29.07
C LEU A 521 -4.64 26.12 27.99
N TYR A 522 -5.37 25.02 27.79
CA TYR A 522 -5.11 24.06 26.72
C TYR A 522 -5.64 24.59 25.38
N PHE A 523 -4.91 24.50 24.28
CA PHE A 523 -5.34 25.06 22.99
C PHE A 523 -4.95 24.18 21.80
N LYS A 524 -5.58 24.43 20.66
CA LYS A 524 -5.31 23.73 19.39
C LYS A 524 -4.72 24.68 18.35
N GLY A 525 -3.45 24.48 17.97
CA GLY A 525 -2.76 25.26 16.94
C GLY A 525 -1.59 26.10 17.49
N GLN A 526 -1.29 27.22 16.83
CA GLN A 526 -0.26 28.18 17.27
C GLN A 526 -0.84 29.16 18.30
N VAL A 527 0.00 29.69 19.17
CA VAL A 527 -0.34 30.76 20.12
C VAL A 527 -0.45 32.09 19.35
N PRO A 528 -1.61 32.78 19.37
CA PRO A 528 -1.75 34.07 18.72
C PRO A 528 -0.78 35.12 19.29
N LYS A 529 -0.20 35.94 18.40
CA LYS A 529 0.75 37.01 18.78
C LYS A 529 0.14 38.01 19.79
N GLU A 530 -1.16 38.23 19.72
CA GLU A 530 -1.92 39.09 20.63
C GLU A 530 -1.81 38.60 22.08
N CYS A 531 -1.84 37.28 22.32
CA CYS A 531 -1.67 36.69 23.65
C CYS A 531 -0.29 37.04 24.23
N VAL A 532 0.76 36.89 23.42
CA VAL A 532 2.14 37.20 23.83
C VAL A 532 2.28 38.68 24.15
N TYR A 533 1.74 39.57 23.31
CA TYR A 533 1.78 41.02 23.55
C TYR A 533 0.99 41.43 24.80
N MET A 534 -0.21 40.88 25.01
CA MET A 534 -1.01 41.15 26.22
C MET A 534 -0.26 40.73 27.48
N ILE A 535 0.32 39.52 27.50
CA ILE A 535 1.11 39.04 28.64
C ILE A 535 2.32 39.95 28.86
N CYS A 536 3.13 40.23 27.84
CA CYS A 536 4.32 41.09 27.97
C CYS A 536 4.00 42.53 28.40
N SER A 537 2.85 43.08 28.00
CA SER A 537 2.41 44.42 28.41
C SER A 537 1.96 44.48 29.87
N SER A 538 1.49 43.35 30.42
CA SER A 538 1.00 43.24 31.79
C SER A 538 2.11 43.10 32.84
N LEU A 539 3.36 42.85 32.43
CA LEU A 539 4.51 42.62 33.31
C LEU A 539 5.07 43.90 33.95
N GLY A 540 5.71 43.74 35.10
CA GLY A 540 6.39 44.82 35.83
C GLY A 540 5.52 45.48 36.90
N ASN A 541 6.07 46.54 37.51
CA ASN A 541 5.41 47.23 38.62
C ASN A 541 4.57 48.42 38.13
N SER A 542 3.55 48.81 38.92
CA SER A 542 2.70 49.97 38.64
C SER A 542 3.48 51.27 38.86
N ILE A 543 4.03 51.86 37.80
CA ILE A 543 4.72 53.16 37.87
C ILE A 543 3.72 54.32 37.71
N THR A 544 2.57 54.07 37.07
CA THR A 544 1.45 55.01 36.90
C THR A 544 0.21 54.50 37.63
N SER A 545 -0.81 55.36 37.83
CA SER A 545 -2.05 55.11 38.59
C SER A 545 -2.95 53.97 38.06
N LYS A 546 -2.52 53.20 37.06
CA LYS A 546 -3.23 52.02 36.55
C LYS A 546 -2.78 50.77 37.31
N LYS A 547 -3.70 50.20 38.10
CA LYS A 547 -3.53 48.94 38.83
C LYS A 547 -2.96 47.86 37.88
N LYS A 548 -1.87 47.19 38.26
CA LYS A 548 -1.28 46.06 37.52
C LYS A 548 -1.67 44.73 38.15
N ILE A 549 -1.56 43.63 37.38
CA ILE A 549 -1.81 42.27 37.87
C ILE A 549 -0.77 41.84 38.92
N SER A 550 -1.18 40.96 39.83
CA SER A 550 -0.33 40.53 40.95
C SER A 550 0.94 39.80 40.48
N HIS A 551 2.00 39.87 41.29
CA HIS A 551 3.30 39.27 40.98
C HIS A 551 3.20 37.75 40.75
N GLY A 552 2.33 37.06 41.50
CA GLY A 552 2.08 35.63 41.33
C GLY A 552 1.41 35.28 40.00
N VAL A 553 0.52 36.13 39.49
CA VAL A 553 -0.13 35.93 38.18
C VAL A 553 0.85 36.22 37.05
N GLN A 554 1.69 37.27 37.17
CA GLN A 554 2.76 37.55 36.19
C GLN A 554 3.74 36.37 36.06
N SER A 555 4.17 35.79 37.19
CA SER A 555 5.04 34.62 37.20
C SER A 555 4.37 33.38 36.61
N ALA A 556 3.08 33.16 36.87
CA ALA A 556 2.32 32.05 36.30
C ALA A 556 2.16 32.17 34.78
N LEU A 557 1.85 33.36 34.25
CA LEU A 557 1.73 33.61 32.81
C LEU A 557 3.07 33.43 32.08
N LEU A 558 4.18 33.89 32.68
CA LEU A 558 5.51 33.69 32.12
C LEU A 558 5.93 32.21 32.13
N THR A 559 5.59 31.48 33.20
CA THR A 559 5.80 30.03 33.27
C THR A 559 5.01 29.30 32.18
N TRP A 560 3.76 29.72 31.93
CA TRP A 560 2.94 29.19 30.85
C TRP A 560 3.55 29.49 29.47
N LEU A 561 4.03 30.72 29.22
CA LEU A 561 4.71 31.09 27.97
C LEU A 561 5.96 30.22 27.70
N ILE A 562 6.70 29.85 28.75
CA ILE A 562 7.83 28.90 28.62
C ILE A 562 7.31 27.52 28.21
N ALA A 563 6.25 27.03 28.86
CA ALA A 563 5.67 25.72 28.59
C ALA A 563 5.14 25.58 27.15
N VAL A 564 4.79 26.71 26.52
CA VAL A 564 4.20 26.74 25.18
C VAL A 564 5.12 27.39 24.14
N TYR A 565 6.41 27.59 24.45
CA TYR A 565 7.35 28.33 23.59
C TYR A 565 7.44 27.76 22.16
N ALA A 566 7.41 26.43 22.01
CA ALA A 566 7.41 25.74 20.72
C ALA A 566 6.19 26.08 19.83
N PHE A 567 5.14 26.64 20.42
CA PHE A 567 3.91 27.03 19.72
C PHE A 567 3.81 28.54 19.50
N ILE A 568 4.92 29.29 19.61
CA ILE A 568 4.96 30.73 19.36
C ILE A 568 5.74 30.99 18.07
N GLU A 569 5.20 31.87 17.21
CA GLU A 569 5.89 32.29 15.99
C GLU A 569 7.25 32.96 16.31
N PRO A 570 8.36 32.51 15.70
CA PRO A 570 9.71 33.04 15.99
C PRO A 570 9.86 34.56 15.78
N GLU A 571 9.14 35.13 14.80
CA GLU A 571 9.16 36.58 14.54
C GLU A 571 8.62 37.42 15.71
N VAL A 572 7.63 36.88 16.43
CA VAL A 572 7.00 37.57 17.57
C VAL A 572 8.01 37.70 18.71
N ILE A 573 8.76 36.62 18.97
CA ILE A 573 9.79 36.55 20.00
C ILE A 573 10.95 37.51 19.71
N ASP A 574 11.43 37.54 18.46
CA ASP A 574 12.52 38.45 18.05
C ASP A 574 12.14 39.93 18.27
N ARG A 575 10.89 40.32 17.96
CA ARG A 575 10.39 41.70 18.16
C ARG A 575 10.33 42.10 19.64
N ILE A 576 10.01 41.17 20.54
CA ILE A 576 9.86 41.46 21.98
C ILE A 576 11.13 41.18 22.79
N TYR A 577 12.18 40.62 22.19
CA TYR A 577 13.42 40.25 22.88
C TYR A 577 14.01 41.40 23.70
N GLY A 578 14.07 42.60 23.10
CA GLY A 578 14.56 43.80 23.79
C GLY A 578 13.74 44.21 25.01
N LEU A 579 12.41 44.01 24.95
CA LEU A 579 11.50 44.28 26.07
C LEU A 579 11.68 43.25 27.19
N LEU A 580 11.73 41.97 26.85
CA LEU A 580 12.00 40.89 27.81
C LEU A 580 13.35 41.09 28.52
N PHE A 581 14.37 41.54 27.78
CA PHE A 581 15.69 41.82 28.33
C PHE A 581 15.65 42.92 29.40
N ASN A 582 14.81 43.94 29.25
CA ASN A 582 14.64 44.99 30.26
C ASN A 582 13.97 44.46 31.53
N TYR A 583 13.11 43.45 31.43
CA TYR A 583 12.42 42.85 32.58
C TYR A 583 13.33 42.00 33.49
N LEU A 584 14.58 41.74 33.11
CA LEU A 584 15.58 41.09 33.97
C LEU A 584 15.87 41.86 35.27
N GLU A 585 15.57 43.17 35.30
CA GLU A 585 15.71 44.00 36.49
C GLU A 585 14.76 43.57 37.63
N TYR A 586 13.57 43.04 37.29
CA TYR A 586 12.57 42.62 38.26
C TYR A 586 12.91 41.26 38.88
N SER A 587 13.38 41.26 40.13
CA SER A 587 13.85 40.05 40.84
C SER A 587 12.85 38.90 40.92
N TYR A 588 11.54 39.19 40.97
CA TYR A 588 10.49 38.20 41.16
C TYR A 588 10.09 37.43 39.88
N ILE A 589 10.30 37.99 38.69
CA ILE A 589 10.05 37.31 37.39
C ILE A 589 11.33 36.97 36.63
N ARG A 590 12.49 37.40 37.15
CA ARG A 590 13.80 37.17 36.55
C ARG A 590 14.08 35.71 36.17
N PRO A 591 13.73 34.68 36.98
CA PRO A 591 13.94 33.28 36.58
C PRO A 591 13.23 32.91 35.28
N GLN A 592 11.95 33.28 35.15
CA GLN A 592 11.14 32.97 33.98
C GLN A 592 11.54 33.80 32.77
N VAL A 593 11.83 35.09 32.96
CA VAL A 593 12.29 35.99 31.89
C VAL A 593 13.65 35.54 31.34
N ALA A 594 14.58 35.15 32.23
CA ALA A 594 15.88 34.63 31.81
C ALA A 594 15.76 33.31 31.03
N HIS A 595 14.81 32.45 31.41
CA HIS A 595 14.53 31.21 30.69
C HIS A 595 13.94 31.48 29.29
N LEU A 596 12.97 32.39 29.16
CA LEU A 596 12.46 32.79 27.84
C LEU A 596 13.55 33.42 26.96
N LEU A 597 14.38 34.30 27.52
CA LEU A 597 15.50 34.89 26.79
C LEU A 597 16.51 33.84 26.36
N PHE A 598 16.76 32.85 27.20
CA PHE A 598 17.64 31.72 26.87
C PHE A 598 17.12 30.96 25.65
N LEU A 599 15.83 30.63 25.61
CA LEU A 599 15.18 29.97 24.46
C LEU A 599 15.16 30.85 23.20
N ALA A 600 15.03 32.17 23.38
CA ALA A 600 14.91 33.16 22.31
C ALA A 600 16.24 33.69 21.75
N THR A 601 17.38 33.33 22.35
CA THR A 601 18.65 33.95 21.99
C THR A 601 19.13 33.49 20.62
N LYS A 602 19.38 34.44 19.73
CA LYS A 602 19.97 34.26 18.40
C LYS A 602 21.22 35.12 18.27
N ARG A 603 22.05 34.87 17.28
CA ARG A 603 23.34 35.58 17.09
C ARG A 603 23.21 37.11 17.10
N HIS A 604 22.19 37.67 16.46
CA HIS A 604 21.98 39.12 16.38
C HIS A 604 21.45 39.75 17.69
N HIS A 605 20.94 38.94 18.62
CA HIS A 605 20.52 39.40 19.94
C HIS A 605 21.70 39.68 20.88
N VAL A 606 22.86 39.06 20.64
CA VAL A 606 24.06 39.19 21.47
C VAL A 606 24.83 40.46 21.09
N THR A 607 24.66 41.51 21.89
CA THR A 607 25.32 42.82 21.70
C THR A 607 26.13 43.19 22.92
N GLU A 608 27.19 43.98 22.72
CA GLU A 608 28.08 44.44 23.79
C GLU A 608 27.32 45.21 24.90
N VAL A 609 26.33 46.01 24.53
CA VAL A 609 25.46 46.74 25.47
C VAL A 609 24.69 45.78 26.39
N ARG A 610 24.16 44.67 25.84
CA ARG A 610 23.43 43.66 26.62
C ARG A 610 24.37 42.85 27.52
N ILE A 611 25.55 42.48 27.03
CA ILE A 611 26.57 41.77 27.84
C ILE A 611 26.98 42.62 29.05
N ASN A 612 27.29 43.91 28.82
CA ASN A 612 27.65 44.84 29.89
C ASN A 612 26.51 45.05 30.89
N ARG A 613 25.25 44.98 30.45
CA ARG A 613 24.09 45.06 31.35
C ARG A 613 23.89 43.77 32.17
N LEU A 614 24.12 42.59 31.59
CA LEU A 614 24.12 41.31 32.33
C LEU A 614 25.21 41.29 33.41
N LEU A 615 26.41 41.80 33.11
CA LEU A 615 27.49 41.96 34.09
C LEU A 615 27.08 42.87 35.25
N LYS A 616 26.52 44.05 34.96
CA LYS A 616 26.02 44.97 35.99
C LYS A 616 24.90 44.34 36.84
N LEU A 617 24.01 43.56 36.23
CA LEU A 617 22.94 42.86 36.96
C LEU A 617 23.45 41.70 37.81
N HIS A 618 24.48 41.00 37.36
CA HIS A 618 25.16 39.96 38.14
C HIS A 618 25.91 40.54 39.34
N GLN A 619 26.62 41.64 39.15
CA GLN A 619 27.28 42.38 40.24
C GLN A 619 26.27 42.88 41.29
N LYS A 620 25.07 43.28 40.86
CA LYS A 620 23.97 43.71 41.76
C LYS A 620 23.21 42.54 42.40
N SER A 621 23.13 41.39 41.75
CA SER A 621 22.39 40.22 42.23
C SER A 621 23.02 38.92 41.73
N SER A 622 23.47 38.07 42.66
CA SER A 622 24.09 36.77 42.34
C SER A 622 23.03 35.72 41.95
N SER A 623 22.33 35.97 40.83
CA SER A 623 21.27 35.07 40.33
C SER A 623 21.86 34.05 39.36
N GLU A 624 21.70 32.76 39.68
CA GLU A 624 22.14 31.63 38.83
C GLU A 624 21.55 31.69 37.40
N HIS A 625 20.38 32.29 37.23
CA HIS A 625 19.68 32.39 35.95
C HIS A 625 20.29 33.48 35.04
N ILE A 626 20.81 34.57 35.61
CA ILE A 626 21.58 35.59 34.85
C ILE A 626 22.88 34.98 34.36
N ILE A 627 23.53 34.20 35.22
CA ILE A 627 24.79 33.53 34.92
C ILE A 627 24.55 32.49 33.80
N ALA A 628 23.53 31.65 33.92
CA ALA A 628 23.17 30.68 32.88
C ALA A 628 22.81 31.34 31.53
N LEU A 629 22.09 32.47 31.55
CA LEU A 629 21.81 33.25 30.33
C LEU A 629 23.09 33.85 29.73
N ALA A 630 23.99 34.41 30.54
CA ALA A 630 25.27 34.94 30.07
C ALA A 630 26.17 33.84 29.48
N LEU A 631 26.16 32.63 30.07
CA LEU A 631 26.87 31.47 29.55
C LEU A 631 26.35 31.04 28.16
N SER A 632 25.05 31.22 27.87
CA SER A 632 24.48 30.96 26.53
C SER A 632 24.99 31.92 25.44
N TYR A 633 25.47 33.11 25.82
CA TYR A 633 26.01 34.09 24.87
C TYR A 633 27.44 33.78 24.41
N ARG A 634 28.12 32.81 25.04
CA ARG A 634 29.53 32.45 24.77
C ARG A 634 29.80 32.03 23.32
N GLU A 635 28.79 31.56 22.60
CA GLU A 635 28.93 31.03 21.24
C GLU A 635 28.97 32.10 20.15
N TYR A 636 28.63 33.36 20.47
CA TYR A 636 28.32 34.37 19.43
C TYR A 636 29.33 35.54 19.34
N LYS A 637 30.12 35.85 20.39
CA LYS A 637 31.37 36.68 20.48
C LYS A 637 31.65 37.13 21.93
N TYR A 638 32.86 37.69 22.22
CA TYR A 638 33.30 38.30 23.50
C TYR A 638 33.65 37.34 24.66
N GLN A 639 34.38 36.28 24.34
CA GLN A 639 34.74 35.20 25.27
C GLN A 639 35.46 35.71 26.53
N ASP A 640 36.38 36.67 26.38
CA ASP A 640 37.18 37.24 27.47
C ASP A 640 36.34 37.92 28.57
N ILE A 641 35.21 38.52 28.21
CA ILE A 641 34.28 39.20 29.13
C ILE A 641 33.34 38.19 29.82
N LEU A 642 33.04 37.07 29.14
CA LEU A 642 32.12 36.03 29.60
C LEU A 642 32.79 34.98 30.51
N ASP A 643 34.11 35.02 30.64
CA ASP A 643 34.88 34.22 31.60
C ASP A 643 34.86 34.78 33.03
N THR A 644 34.35 36.01 33.22
CA THR A 644 34.12 36.61 34.55
C THR A 644 32.94 35.96 35.30
N PHE A 645 32.07 35.22 34.61
CA PHE A 645 30.90 34.55 35.19
C PHE A 645 31.24 33.15 35.74
N PRO A 646 30.82 32.80 36.97
CA PRO A 646 31.09 31.49 37.56
C PRO A 646 30.29 30.36 36.88
N ARG A 647 30.71 29.10 37.07
CA ARG A 647 30.02 27.93 36.50
C ARG A 647 28.70 27.67 37.23
N VAL A 648 27.70 27.20 36.48
CA VAL A 648 26.36 26.88 36.99
C VAL A 648 26.00 25.43 36.64
N LYS A 649 25.13 24.81 37.45
CA LYS A 649 24.59 23.46 37.18
C LYS A 649 23.78 23.46 35.87
N SER A 650 23.83 22.36 35.12
CA SER A 650 23.10 22.19 33.86
C SER A 650 21.57 22.13 34.01
N SER A 651 21.05 22.18 35.23
CA SER A 651 19.63 22.01 35.57
C SER A 651 18.85 23.32 35.78
N VAL A 652 19.43 24.49 35.49
CA VAL A 652 18.79 25.80 35.78
C VAL A 652 17.60 26.10 34.87
N PHE A 653 17.64 25.67 33.61
CA PHE A 653 16.55 25.88 32.65
C PHE A 653 15.91 24.53 32.25
N ARG A 654 15.04 24.02 33.11
CA ARG A 654 14.22 22.82 32.82
C ARG A 654 12.82 23.22 32.38
N HIS A 655 12.21 22.39 31.55
CA HIS A 655 10.82 22.57 31.14
C HIS A 655 9.90 22.61 32.39
N PRO A 656 8.99 23.58 32.51
CA PRO A 656 8.20 23.78 33.72
C PRO A 656 7.13 22.71 33.95
N ASP A 657 6.59 22.11 32.90
CA ASP A 657 5.58 21.03 32.98
C ASP A 657 5.58 20.15 31.72
N GLU A 658 6.31 19.03 31.75
CA GLU A 658 6.40 18.09 30.62
C GLU A 658 5.09 17.33 30.37
N MET A 659 4.28 17.09 31.40
CA MET A 659 2.99 16.40 31.25
C MET A 659 2.01 17.27 30.48
N TYR A 660 1.91 18.55 30.84
CA TYR A 660 1.08 19.54 30.15
C TYR A 660 1.45 19.67 28.66
N LEU A 661 2.75 19.67 28.34
CA LEU A 661 3.22 19.72 26.96
C LEU A 661 2.83 18.47 26.16
N ASN A 662 2.96 17.28 26.76
CA ASN A 662 2.54 16.04 26.13
C ASN A 662 1.03 16.02 25.85
N GLU A 663 0.21 16.61 26.73
CA GLU A 663 -1.23 16.79 26.49
C GLU A 663 -1.51 17.74 25.32
N LEU A 664 -0.78 18.86 25.19
CA LEU A 664 -0.90 19.76 24.02
C LEU A 664 -0.48 19.08 22.71
N ILE A 665 0.56 18.23 22.73
CA ILE A 665 1.00 17.45 21.57
C ILE A 665 -0.08 16.45 21.15
N LYS A 666 -0.73 15.78 22.12
CA LYS A 666 -1.87 14.89 21.85
C LYS A 666 -3.03 15.63 21.19
N LEU A 667 -3.36 16.84 21.67
CA LEU A 667 -4.40 17.70 21.08
C LEU A 667 -4.14 18.11 19.62
N ARG A 668 -2.88 18.08 19.17
CA ARG A 668 -2.48 18.42 17.79
C ARG A 668 -2.53 17.23 16.82
N GLY A 669 -2.75 16.00 17.30
CA GLY A 669 -2.87 14.82 16.44
C GLY A 669 -1.60 13.96 16.33
N GLY A 670 -0.73 13.97 17.35
CA GLY A 670 0.26 12.91 17.53
C GLY A 670 1.51 12.94 16.65
N ASP A 671 1.77 14.00 15.89
CA ASP A 671 3.03 14.15 15.16
C ASP A 671 4.17 14.49 16.13
N SER A 672 4.62 13.46 16.85
CA SER A 672 5.53 13.55 17.97
C SER A 672 6.96 13.82 17.51
N SER A 673 7.30 13.58 16.24
CA SER A 673 8.68 13.64 15.71
C SER A 673 9.22 15.08 15.61
N ALA A 674 8.45 16.00 15.01
CA ALA A 674 8.86 17.40 14.83
C ALA A 674 8.93 18.17 16.17
N VAL A 675 7.94 17.97 17.06
CA VAL A 675 7.92 18.61 18.39
C VAL A 675 8.90 17.92 19.35
N LYS A 676 9.15 16.61 19.22
CA LYS A 676 10.28 15.96 19.94
C LYS A 676 11.63 16.42 19.41
N GLN A 677 11.76 16.79 18.14
CA GLN A 677 12.99 17.44 17.61
C GLN A 677 13.17 18.85 18.18
N GLU A 678 12.10 19.64 18.31
CA GLU A 678 12.13 20.95 18.98
C GLU A 678 12.34 20.85 20.50
N LEU A 679 11.79 19.82 21.15
CA LEU A 679 12.03 19.51 22.57
C LEU A 679 13.40 18.87 22.84
N MET A 680 13.93 18.16 21.85
CA MET A 680 15.29 17.65 21.88
C MET A 680 16.27 18.79 22.07
N TYR A 681 16.02 20.03 21.62
CA TYR A 681 16.90 21.17 21.90
C TYR A 681 17.06 21.49 23.40
N MET A 682 16.02 21.27 24.22
CA MET A 682 16.08 21.50 25.68
C MET A 682 16.86 20.40 26.40
N ASP A 683 16.63 19.14 26.04
CA ASP A 683 17.33 17.98 26.61
C ASP A 683 18.78 17.89 26.10
N GLN A 684 18.98 18.35 24.85
CA GLN A 684 20.27 18.58 24.22
C GLN A 684 21.10 19.62 24.97
N PHE A 685 20.62 20.49 25.86
CA PHE A 685 21.55 21.39 26.57
C PHE A 685 22.43 20.63 27.58
N SER A 686 21.87 19.57 28.20
CA SER A 686 22.63 18.66 29.07
C SER A 686 23.62 17.79 28.30
N THR A 687 23.28 17.46 27.05
CA THR A 687 24.08 16.63 26.13
C THR A 687 25.00 17.46 25.23
N GLN A 688 24.71 18.74 24.95
CA GLN A 688 25.52 19.70 24.19
C GLN A 688 26.62 20.26 25.07
N LEU A 689 26.41 20.48 26.38
CA LEU A 689 27.52 20.72 27.32
C LEU A 689 28.46 19.51 27.42
N LYS A 690 27.99 18.28 27.17
CA LYS A 690 28.79 17.05 27.09
C LYS A 690 29.42 16.81 25.71
N ARG A 691 28.70 17.04 24.60
CA ARG A 691 29.16 16.93 23.20
C ARG A 691 30.12 18.06 22.80
N ARG A 692 29.93 19.28 23.30
CA ARG A 692 30.79 20.44 23.03
C ARG A 692 32.11 20.44 23.82
N LYS A 693 32.25 19.53 24.80
CA LYS A 693 33.56 19.14 25.35
C LYS A 693 34.38 18.28 24.39
N GLN A 694 33.75 17.59 23.43
CA GLN A 694 34.41 16.74 22.43
C GLN A 694 34.60 17.45 21.07
N GLN A 695 33.77 18.45 20.75
CA GLN A 695 33.89 19.24 19.50
C GLN A 695 34.92 20.39 19.55
N SER A 696 35.55 20.68 20.69
CA SER A 696 36.58 21.72 20.76
C SER A 696 37.90 21.35 20.05
N ALA A 697 38.00 20.14 19.49
CA ALA A 697 39.19 19.68 18.78
C ALA A 697 39.24 20.09 17.30
N PHE A 698 38.11 20.42 16.66
CA PHE A 698 38.05 20.54 15.18
C PHE A 698 37.70 21.93 14.61
N ASN A 699 37.31 22.91 15.43
CA ASN A 699 36.97 24.24 14.91
C ASN A 699 38.09 25.25 15.13
N ARG A 700 39.06 25.26 14.21
CA ARG A 700 39.90 26.44 13.92
C ARG A 700 39.89 26.68 12.41
N ILE A 701 38.92 27.46 11.93
CA ILE A 701 39.07 28.49 10.89
C ILE A 701 37.86 29.41 11.02
N ASN A 702 38.10 30.67 11.37
CA ASN A 702 37.09 31.71 11.48
C ASN A 702 36.64 32.16 10.09
N TYR A 703 35.33 32.26 9.84
CA TYR A 703 34.81 33.07 8.74
C TYR A 703 33.56 33.86 9.17
N ARG A 704 33.51 35.13 8.76
CA ARG A 704 32.38 36.05 8.95
C ARG A 704 31.54 36.05 7.66
N PRO A 705 30.21 35.82 7.70
CA PRO A 705 29.37 36.11 6.55
C PRO A 705 29.19 37.63 6.39
N SER A 706 29.19 38.09 5.14
CA SER A 706 28.75 39.43 4.73
C SER A 706 27.25 39.61 5.02
N THR A 707 26.85 40.83 5.30
CA THR A 707 25.57 41.20 5.95
C THR A 707 24.31 41.11 5.10
N SER A 708 24.25 40.24 4.07
CA SER A 708 23.12 40.23 3.11
C SER A 708 22.62 38.86 2.63
N THR A 709 23.10 37.74 3.16
CA THR A 709 22.68 36.39 2.71
C THR A 709 22.16 35.52 3.86
N MET A 710 21.08 34.78 3.61
CA MET A 710 20.43 33.90 4.59
C MET A 710 21.13 32.53 4.55
N CYS A 711 21.61 32.04 5.70
CA CYS A 711 22.14 30.67 5.78
C CYS A 711 21.00 29.65 5.73
N LEU A 712 21.19 28.58 4.95
CA LEU A 712 20.24 27.46 4.79
C LEU A 712 19.77 26.84 6.12
N GLN A 713 20.61 26.90 7.16
CA GLN A 713 20.28 26.44 8.51
C GLN A 713 19.13 27.19 9.19
N ASN A 714 18.72 28.34 8.64
CA ASN A 714 17.59 29.13 9.16
C ASN A 714 16.26 28.78 8.49
N VAL A 715 16.27 27.92 7.46
CA VAL A 715 15.08 27.52 6.73
C VAL A 715 14.45 26.31 7.42
N THR A 716 13.23 26.49 7.91
CA THR A 716 12.56 25.46 8.74
C THR A 716 11.52 24.66 7.97
N ASN A 717 11.07 25.16 6.83
CA ASN A 717 10.03 24.55 6.02
C ASN A 717 10.25 24.75 4.52
N THR A 718 9.59 23.91 3.71
CA THR A 718 9.75 23.89 2.25
C THR A 718 9.26 25.17 1.58
N ALA A 719 8.29 25.88 2.17
CA ALA A 719 7.79 27.14 1.63
C ALA A 719 8.83 28.27 1.76
N GLU A 720 9.48 28.37 2.92
CA GLU A 720 10.62 29.27 3.15
C GLU A 720 11.81 28.93 2.25
N PHE A 721 12.09 27.64 2.05
CA PHE A 721 13.16 27.19 1.15
C PHE A 721 12.96 27.71 -0.27
N VAL A 722 11.75 27.55 -0.81
CA VAL A 722 11.42 28.00 -2.17
C VAL A 722 11.43 29.53 -2.28
N GLN A 723 10.92 30.24 -1.28
CA GLN A 723 10.92 31.71 -1.27
C GLN A 723 12.33 32.30 -1.21
N CYS A 724 13.25 31.63 -0.52
CA CYS A 724 14.61 32.11 -0.30
C CYS A 724 15.63 31.52 -1.29
N LEU A 725 15.23 30.63 -2.21
CA LEU A 725 16.12 29.80 -3.04
C LEU A 725 17.28 30.58 -3.70
N ASP A 726 16.98 31.77 -4.22
CA ASP A 726 17.94 32.64 -4.92
C ASP A 726 18.93 33.34 -3.97
N THR A 727 18.62 33.41 -2.67
CA THR A 727 19.37 34.17 -1.64
C THR A 727 20.08 33.29 -0.62
N LEU A 728 19.87 31.96 -0.68
CA LEU A 728 20.46 31.02 0.26
C LEU A 728 21.96 30.83 -0.02
N GLU A 729 22.76 30.59 1.01
CA GLU A 729 24.15 30.13 0.84
C GLU A 729 24.32 28.73 1.44
N LEU A 730 25.05 27.87 0.73
CA LEU A 730 25.40 26.54 1.22
C LEU A 730 26.41 26.67 2.37
N SER A 731 26.26 25.82 3.37
CA SER A 731 27.23 25.74 4.46
C SER A 731 28.58 25.26 3.91
N LYS A 732 29.67 25.95 4.28
CA LYS A 732 31.05 25.47 4.00
C LYS A 732 31.49 24.33 4.93
N ASP A 733 30.63 23.91 5.87
CA ASP A 733 30.79 22.69 6.65
C ASP A 733 30.05 21.53 5.96
N TRP A 734 30.80 20.73 5.21
CA TRP A 734 30.29 19.62 4.40
C TRP A 734 29.69 18.48 5.23
N GLY A 735 30.10 18.33 6.49
CA GLY A 735 29.51 17.33 7.39
C GLY A 735 28.05 17.63 7.71
N LEU A 736 27.71 18.92 7.83
CA LEU A 736 26.32 19.37 8.00
C LEU A 736 25.52 19.28 6.70
N VAL A 737 26.15 19.53 5.55
CA VAL A 737 25.51 19.45 4.22
C VAL A 737 25.07 18.00 3.93
N LEU A 738 25.94 17.02 4.12
CA LEU A 738 25.62 15.61 3.88
C LEU A 738 24.76 14.99 4.99
N GLY A 739 24.82 15.54 6.21
CA GLY A 739 24.04 15.10 7.36
C GLY A 739 22.65 15.74 7.48
N ASP A 740 22.27 16.62 6.55
CA ASP A 740 21.01 17.35 6.58
C ASP A 740 19.81 16.42 6.37
N SER A 741 19.07 16.16 7.45
CA SER A 741 17.87 15.32 7.43
C SER A 741 16.73 15.85 6.54
N SER A 742 16.74 17.15 6.21
CA SER A 742 15.70 17.78 5.38
C SER A 742 15.96 17.69 3.88
N ASN A 743 17.14 17.20 3.48
CA ASN A 743 17.64 17.17 2.10
C ASN A 743 17.72 18.54 1.39
N PHE A 744 17.41 19.67 2.05
CA PHE A 744 17.48 21.00 1.44
C PHE A 744 18.89 21.34 0.98
N SER A 745 19.91 20.92 1.73
CA SER A 745 21.31 21.11 1.37
C SER A 745 21.69 20.34 0.09
N LEU A 746 21.16 19.13 -0.07
CA LEU A 746 21.35 18.32 -1.27
C LEU A 746 20.58 18.89 -2.47
N ILE A 747 19.35 19.36 -2.25
CA ILE A 747 18.54 20.03 -3.28
C ILE A 747 19.23 21.30 -3.78
N LEU A 748 19.75 22.14 -2.87
CA LEU A 748 20.46 23.36 -3.25
C LEU A 748 21.71 23.05 -4.08
N LEU A 749 22.47 22.03 -3.67
CA LEU A 749 23.69 21.59 -4.35
C LEU A 749 23.39 21.02 -5.74
N ALA A 750 22.32 20.23 -5.89
CA ALA A 750 21.86 19.72 -7.19
C ALA A 750 21.33 20.82 -8.11
N LEU A 751 20.64 21.84 -7.58
CA LEU A 751 20.11 22.95 -8.36
C LEU A 751 21.20 23.92 -8.84
N ARG A 752 22.22 24.17 -8.03
CA ARG A 752 23.31 25.11 -8.35
C ARG A 752 24.39 24.49 -9.21
N HIS A 753 24.75 23.24 -8.92
CA HIS A 753 25.77 22.49 -9.63
C HIS A 753 27.10 23.28 -9.79
N ASP A 754 27.49 24.05 -8.76
CA ASP A 754 28.71 24.85 -8.79
C ASP A 754 29.96 23.95 -8.74
N PRO A 755 30.83 23.97 -9.78
CA PRO A 755 32.02 23.14 -9.83
C PRO A 755 32.99 23.35 -8.65
N HIS A 756 33.07 24.57 -8.11
CA HIS A 756 33.96 24.86 -6.98
C HIS A 756 33.44 24.26 -5.67
N GLU A 757 32.11 24.27 -5.48
CA GLU A 757 31.45 23.65 -4.33
C GLU A 757 31.55 22.12 -4.39
N LEU A 758 31.30 21.53 -5.56
CA LEU A 758 31.45 20.09 -5.79
C LEU A 758 32.90 19.62 -5.60
N GLN A 759 33.88 20.38 -6.09
CA GLN A 759 35.30 20.09 -5.84
C GLN A 759 35.65 20.19 -4.35
N GLY A 760 35.08 21.18 -3.64
CA GLY A 760 35.26 21.35 -2.20
C GLY A 760 34.72 20.16 -1.40
N LEU A 761 33.52 19.69 -1.75
CA LEU A 761 32.92 18.50 -1.17
C LEU A 761 33.77 17.26 -1.46
N ASN A 762 34.19 17.06 -2.70
CA ASN A 762 35.00 15.91 -3.11
C ASN A 762 36.35 15.86 -2.37
N ASN A 763 37.02 17.00 -2.23
CA ASN A 763 38.26 17.10 -1.44
C ASN A 763 38.03 16.77 0.04
N TRP A 764 36.91 17.21 0.62
CA TRP A 764 36.56 16.90 2.00
C TRP A 764 36.28 15.40 2.19
N ILE A 765 35.55 14.78 1.25
CA ILE A 765 35.32 13.34 1.24
C ILE A 765 36.65 12.57 1.14
N ALA A 766 37.58 13.01 0.28
CA ALA A 766 38.90 12.39 0.14
C ALA A 766 39.71 12.41 1.45
N VAL A 767 39.64 13.50 2.22
CA VAL A 767 40.29 13.60 3.54
C VAL A 767 39.66 12.61 4.52
N LEU A 768 38.33 12.49 4.55
CA LEU A 768 37.65 11.55 5.43
C LEU A 768 37.92 10.09 5.08
N LEU A 769 37.94 9.76 3.79
CA LEU A 769 38.15 8.39 3.33
C LEU A 769 39.58 7.90 3.58
N ARG A 770 40.55 8.82 3.68
CA ARG A 770 41.94 8.48 4.02
C ARG A 770 42.07 7.77 5.37
N ASP A 771 41.34 8.25 6.38
CA ASP A 771 41.40 7.72 7.74
C ASP A 771 40.19 6.80 8.06
N PHE A 772 39.44 6.39 7.03
CA PHE A 772 38.19 5.63 7.18
C PHE A 772 38.36 4.35 7.99
N LEU A 773 39.39 3.55 7.68
CA LEU A 773 39.65 2.28 8.36
C LEU A 773 40.06 2.46 9.84
N PHE A 774 40.56 3.63 10.23
CA PHE A 774 40.93 3.95 11.61
C PHE A 774 39.78 4.59 12.41
N THR A 775 38.67 4.90 11.74
CA THR A 775 37.50 5.54 12.32
C THR A 775 36.60 4.49 13.01
N PRO A 776 35.93 4.79 14.15
CA PRO A 776 35.00 3.86 14.79
C PRO A 776 33.91 3.37 13.84
N ARG A 777 33.56 2.07 13.91
CA ARG A 777 32.57 1.43 13.02
C ARG A 777 31.22 2.16 12.94
N SER A 778 30.74 2.74 14.04
CA SER A 778 29.49 3.52 14.04
C SER A 778 29.58 4.78 13.17
N GLN A 779 30.75 5.41 13.13
CA GLN A 779 31.00 6.60 12.33
C GLN A 779 31.23 6.25 10.85
N GLN A 780 31.91 5.12 10.57
CA GLN A 780 32.04 4.58 9.21
C GLN A 780 30.67 4.36 8.56
N ARG A 781 29.76 3.68 9.27
CA ARG A 781 28.40 3.42 8.79
C ARG A 781 27.62 4.72 8.54
N THR A 782 27.69 5.67 9.49
CA THR A 782 27.01 6.97 9.33
C THR A 782 27.53 7.74 8.11
N LEU A 783 28.84 7.69 7.86
CA LEU A 783 29.45 8.32 6.69
C LEU A 783 28.96 7.68 5.39
N LEU A 784 28.98 6.34 5.31
CA LEU A 784 28.50 5.61 4.13
C LEU A 784 27.01 5.83 3.87
N GLU A 785 26.16 5.88 4.91
CA GLU A 785 24.74 6.19 4.78
C GLU A 785 24.49 7.61 4.24
N ASN A 786 25.28 8.59 4.69
CA ASN A 786 25.19 9.97 4.18
C ASN A 786 25.68 10.06 2.72
N LEU A 787 26.77 9.36 2.38
CA LEU A 787 27.29 9.30 1.01
C LEU A 787 26.32 8.57 0.07
N GLN A 788 25.70 7.48 0.51
CA GLN A 788 24.69 6.78 -0.24
C GLN A 788 23.47 7.69 -0.52
N ARG A 789 23.00 8.43 0.50
CA ARG A 789 21.93 9.42 0.31
C ARG A 789 22.30 10.49 -0.71
N TYR A 790 23.54 10.99 -0.66
CA TYR A 790 24.06 11.91 -1.68
C TYR A 790 24.01 11.28 -3.07
N VAL A 791 24.60 10.09 -3.24
CA VAL A 791 24.72 9.41 -4.55
C VAL A 791 23.34 9.05 -5.12
N LEU A 792 22.41 8.56 -4.31
CA LEU A 792 21.04 8.27 -4.74
C LEU A 792 20.29 9.54 -5.16
N PHE A 793 20.59 10.67 -4.53
CA PHE A 793 19.95 11.94 -4.81
C PHE A 793 20.52 12.63 -6.05
N THR A 794 21.85 12.67 -6.20
CA THR A 794 22.52 13.32 -7.34
C THR A 794 22.64 12.43 -8.56
N GLY A 795 22.63 11.11 -8.37
CA GLY A 795 22.97 10.14 -9.42
C GLY A 795 24.46 10.10 -9.76
N GLU A 796 25.31 10.79 -8.99
CA GLU A 796 26.75 10.90 -9.26
C GLU A 796 27.59 10.39 -8.08
N VAL A 797 28.58 9.54 -8.37
CA VAL A 797 29.53 9.03 -7.37
C VAL A 797 30.74 9.98 -7.29
N PRO A 798 31.07 10.56 -6.11
CA PRO A 798 32.25 11.40 -5.95
C PRO A 798 33.54 10.67 -6.32
N SER A 799 34.45 11.31 -7.05
CA SER A 799 35.69 10.67 -7.53
C SER A 799 36.56 10.17 -6.36
N ALA A 800 36.53 10.85 -5.21
CA ALA A 800 37.22 10.44 -4.00
C ALA A 800 36.77 9.05 -3.49
N VAL A 801 35.49 8.70 -3.67
CA VAL A 801 34.95 7.38 -3.31
C VAL A 801 35.51 6.31 -4.25
N LEU A 802 35.54 6.59 -5.56
CA LEU A 802 36.10 5.67 -6.55
C LEU A 802 37.61 5.44 -6.34
N GLU A 803 38.37 6.51 -6.12
CA GLU A 803 39.80 6.42 -5.78
C GLU A 803 40.04 5.60 -4.52
N PHE A 804 39.21 5.78 -3.49
CA PHE A 804 39.29 4.98 -2.26
C PHE A 804 39.06 3.50 -2.55
N LEU A 805 38.00 3.13 -3.28
CA LEU A 805 37.70 1.73 -3.60
C LEU A 805 38.78 1.08 -4.49
N LEU A 806 39.33 1.84 -5.44
CA LEU A 806 40.40 1.39 -6.34
C LEU A 806 41.75 1.24 -5.62
N ASN A 807 42.08 2.12 -4.67
CA ASN A 807 43.38 2.11 -3.98
C ASN A 807 43.41 1.29 -2.68
N ASN A 808 42.25 0.89 -2.13
CA ASN A 808 42.21 0.11 -0.89
C ASN A 808 42.78 -1.31 -1.09
N GLU A 809 43.79 -1.70 -0.33
CA GLU A 809 44.43 -3.02 -0.46
C GLU A 809 43.60 -4.15 0.20
N ASP A 810 42.87 -3.86 1.29
CA ASP A 810 42.07 -4.85 2.05
C ASP A 810 40.59 -4.81 1.67
N VAL A 811 40.34 -5.15 0.40
CA VAL A 811 39.00 -5.19 -0.20
C VAL A 811 38.09 -6.20 0.50
N SER A 812 38.64 -7.31 0.99
CA SER A 812 37.87 -8.39 1.62
C SER A 812 37.24 -7.94 2.95
N SER A 813 38.02 -7.31 3.82
CA SER A 813 37.52 -6.77 5.10
C SER A 813 36.49 -5.66 4.87
N LEU A 814 36.78 -4.77 3.92
CA LEU A 814 35.90 -3.66 3.57
C LEU A 814 34.52 -4.14 3.07
N ILE A 815 34.49 -5.14 2.19
CA ILE A 815 33.24 -5.71 1.66
C ILE A 815 32.50 -6.52 2.71
N LYS A 816 33.22 -7.28 3.54
CA LYS A 816 32.60 -8.05 4.62
C LYS A 816 31.83 -7.15 5.59
N GLU A 817 32.37 -5.98 5.91
CA GLU A 817 31.74 -5.06 6.87
C GLU A 817 30.72 -4.13 6.22
N HIS A 818 30.96 -3.69 4.98
CA HIS A 818 30.20 -2.59 4.34
C HIS A 818 29.70 -2.90 2.92
N GLY A 819 29.69 -4.17 2.52
CA GLY A 819 29.35 -4.63 1.16
C GLY A 819 28.06 -4.02 0.61
N SER A 820 26.96 -4.11 1.35
CA SER A 820 25.66 -3.53 0.95
C SER A 820 25.71 -2.05 0.57
N PHE A 821 26.48 -1.23 1.30
CA PHE A 821 26.67 0.18 0.98
C PHE A 821 27.52 0.35 -0.27
N ILE A 822 28.60 -0.44 -0.38
CA ILE A 822 29.51 -0.40 -1.52
C ILE A 822 28.78 -0.74 -2.82
N TRP A 823 27.97 -1.80 -2.81
CA TRP A 823 27.18 -2.25 -3.96
C TRP A 823 26.20 -1.19 -4.47
N SER A 824 25.63 -0.38 -3.56
CA SER A 824 24.72 0.70 -3.97
C SER A 824 25.41 1.79 -4.81
N PHE A 825 26.71 1.98 -4.63
CA PHE A 825 27.49 2.89 -5.48
C PHE A 825 27.65 2.32 -6.88
N PHE A 826 27.86 0.99 -7.03
CA PHE A 826 27.98 0.33 -8.32
C PHE A 826 26.71 0.50 -9.15
N GLU A 827 25.53 0.36 -8.54
CA GLU A 827 24.24 0.50 -9.21
C GLU A 827 23.97 1.93 -9.72
N THR A 828 24.66 2.93 -9.16
CA THR A 828 24.45 4.35 -9.46
C THR A 828 25.51 4.93 -10.41
N LEU A 829 26.56 4.17 -10.75
CA LEU A 829 27.59 4.63 -11.68
C LEU A 829 27.01 4.83 -13.10
N GLY A 830 27.04 6.09 -13.57
CA GLY A 830 26.66 6.49 -14.93
C GLY A 830 27.78 6.29 -15.97
N SER A 831 27.51 6.62 -17.24
CA SER A 831 28.41 6.38 -18.37
C SER A 831 29.73 7.19 -18.36
N SER A 832 29.84 8.21 -17.51
CA SER A 832 31.03 9.06 -17.39
C SER A 832 32.23 8.38 -16.70
N ASN A 833 32.01 7.42 -15.79
CA ASN A 833 33.07 6.81 -14.95
C ASN A 833 33.38 5.34 -15.34
N MET A 834 33.15 4.99 -16.60
CA MET A 834 33.22 3.59 -17.07
C MET A 834 34.60 2.92 -16.93
N ASN A 835 35.69 3.68 -17.07
CA ASN A 835 37.04 3.14 -16.96
C ASN A 835 37.37 2.72 -15.51
N ASP A 836 36.88 3.52 -14.55
CA ASP A 836 37.06 3.24 -13.12
C ASP A 836 36.23 2.02 -12.71
N LEU A 837 35.00 1.92 -13.25
CA LEU A 837 34.14 0.76 -13.04
C LEU A 837 34.77 -0.53 -13.59
N GLU A 838 35.30 -0.52 -14.81
CA GLU A 838 35.97 -1.68 -15.40
C GLU A 838 37.17 -2.13 -14.56
N SER A 839 38.00 -1.17 -14.14
CA SER A 839 39.15 -1.43 -13.26
C SER A 839 38.73 -2.00 -11.90
N LEU A 840 37.62 -1.50 -11.35
CA LEU A 840 37.08 -1.94 -10.07
C LEU A 840 36.54 -3.37 -10.17
N VAL A 841 35.78 -3.69 -11.22
CA VAL A 841 35.25 -5.04 -11.47
C VAL A 841 36.39 -6.03 -11.72
N ASP A 842 37.42 -5.66 -12.49
CA ASP A 842 38.59 -6.54 -12.71
C ASP A 842 39.33 -6.83 -11.39
N LYS A 843 39.56 -5.80 -10.56
CA LYS A 843 40.14 -5.95 -9.23
C LYS A 843 39.30 -6.87 -8.34
N TYR A 844 37.98 -6.69 -8.35
CA TYR A 844 37.06 -7.42 -7.48
C TYR A 844 36.89 -8.87 -7.96
N ASN A 845 36.83 -9.12 -9.26
CA ASN A 845 36.86 -10.46 -9.85
C ASN A 845 38.13 -11.23 -9.44
N LYS A 846 39.28 -10.55 -9.31
CA LYS A 846 40.53 -11.18 -8.83
C LYS A 846 40.55 -11.43 -7.33
N SER A 847 39.87 -10.60 -6.53
CA SER A 847 39.84 -10.68 -5.06
C SER A 847 38.74 -11.59 -4.52
N CYS A 848 37.62 -11.73 -5.25
CA CYS A 848 36.39 -12.38 -4.76
C CYS A 848 36.56 -13.83 -4.32
N PHE A 849 37.60 -14.51 -4.78
CA PHE A 849 37.94 -15.87 -4.37
C PHE A 849 38.27 -16.01 -2.87
N ASN A 850 38.59 -14.91 -2.18
CA ASN A 850 38.89 -14.92 -0.75
C ASN A 850 37.74 -14.39 0.11
N TRP A 851 36.57 -14.10 -0.48
CA TRP A 851 35.42 -13.54 0.22
C TRP A 851 34.52 -14.63 0.79
N GLU A 852 33.66 -14.25 1.73
CA GLU A 852 32.59 -15.11 2.22
C GLU A 852 31.53 -15.36 1.12
N ILE A 853 30.87 -16.51 1.18
CA ILE A 853 29.84 -16.90 0.20
C ILE A 853 28.75 -15.82 0.05
N SER A 854 28.31 -15.22 1.15
CA SER A 854 27.32 -14.13 1.16
C SER A 854 27.78 -12.94 0.32
N CYS A 855 29.02 -12.49 0.51
CA CYS A 855 29.60 -11.36 -0.22
C CYS A 855 29.70 -11.64 -1.73
N ILE A 856 30.06 -12.88 -2.11
CA ILE A 856 30.11 -13.30 -3.52
C ILE A 856 28.71 -13.28 -4.14
N CYS A 857 27.69 -13.76 -3.42
CA CYS A 857 26.31 -13.75 -3.91
C CYS A 857 25.80 -12.31 -4.10
N GLU A 858 26.00 -11.43 -3.11
CA GLU A 858 25.64 -10.02 -3.20
C GLU A 858 26.36 -9.31 -4.36
N TYR A 859 27.64 -9.63 -4.58
CA TYR A 859 28.42 -9.10 -5.69
C TYR A 859 27.86 -9.50 -7.06
N LEU A 860 27.60 -10.80 -7.26
CA LEU A 860 27.02 -11.30 -8.52
C LEU A 860 25.63 -10.70 -8.80
N GLU A 861 24.81 -10.55 -7.76
CA GLU A 861 23.48 -9.95 -7.89
C GLU A 861 23.57 -8.46 -8.26
N SER A 862 24.46 -7.71 -7.60
CA SER A 862 24.66 -6.28 -7.86
C SER A 862 25.21 -6.02 -9.27
N LEU A 863 26.13 -6.87 -9.74
CA LEU A 863 26.61 -6.84 -11.13
C LEU A 863 25.49 -7.11 -12.14
N ALA A 864 24.59 -8.07 -11.86
CA ALA A 864 23.46 -8.34 -12.73
C ALA A 864 22.52 -7.14 -12.84
N ARG A 865 22.26 -6.42 -11.73
CA ARG A 865 21.44 -5.19 -11.73
C ARG A 865 22.10 -4.06 -12.52
N LEU A 866 23.40 -3.85 -12.31
CA LEU A 866 24.21 -2.87 -13.05
C LEU A 866 24.15 -3.14 -14.56
N LEU A 867 24.43 -4.38 -14.99
CA LEU A 867 24.41 -4.75 -16.41
C LEU A 867 23.01 -4.60 -17.00
N ARG A 868 21.94 -4.98 -16.27
CA ARG A 868 20.56 -4.76 -16.73
C ARG A 868 20.30 -3.29 -17.03
N ARG A 869 20.64 -2.39 -16.10
CA ARG A 869 20.47 -0.94 -16.28
C ARG A 869 21.28 -0.42 -17.47
N ALA A 870 22.53 -0.87 -17.59
CA ALA A 870 23.41 -0.46 -18.67
C ALA A 870 22.89 -0.84 -20.07
N PHE A 871 22.50 -2.11 -20.25
CA PHE A 871 21.99 -2.61 -21.53
C PHE A 871 20.58 -2.08 -21.86
N GLU A 872 19.79 -1.61 -20.87
CA GLU A 872 18.52 -0.91 -21.10
C GLU A 872 18.70 0.52 -21.63
N ILE A 873 19.74 1.24 -21.18
CA ILE A 873 20.02 2.63 -21.60
C ILE A 873 20.64 2.68 -23.00
N GLY A 874 21.34 1.61 -23.41
CA GLY A 874 21.91 1.47 -24.76
C GLY A 874 23.16 2.31 -25.04
N ASP A 875 23.68 3.03 -24.04
CA ASP A 875 24.92 3.81 -24.13
C ASP A 875 26.14 2.94 -23.75
N GLN A 876 27.27 3.09 -24.45
CA GLN A 876 28.54 2.37 -24.20
C GLN A 876 28.48 0.82 -24.16
N VAL A 877 27.58 0.19 -24.93
CA VAL A 877 27.39 -1.28 -24.99
C VAL A 877 28.70 -2.07 -25.15
N SER A 878 29.64 -1.56 -25.95
CA SER A 878 30.93 -2.22 -26.21
C SER A 878 31.81 -2.35 -24.95
N ARG A 879 31.76 -1.40 -24.01
CA ARG A 879 32.53 -1.42 -22.77
C ARG A 879 31.89 -2.32 -21.72
N PHE A 880 30.55 -2.31 -21.62
CA PHE A 880 29.83 -3.24 -20.74
C PHE A 880 29.96 -4.70 -21.17
N SER A 881 30.14 -4.97 -22.48
CA SER A 881 30.49 -6.31 -22.98
C SER A 881 31.85 -6.79 -22.46
N ALA A 882 32.86 -5.93 -22.31
CA ALA A 882 34.14 -6.33 -21.71
C ALA A 882 34.02 -6.73 -20.23
N ILE A 883 33.23 -5.96 -19.46
CA ILE A 883 32.89 -6.27 -18.07
C ILE A 883 32.16 -7.62 -17.99
N LEU A 884 31.15 -7.83 -18.84
CA LEU A 884 30.37 -9.05 -18.93
C LEU A 884 31.27 -10.27 -19.22
N HIS A 885 32.14 -10.17 -20.23
CA HIS A 885 33.11 -11.21 -20.56
C HIS A 885 34.04 -11.55 -19.38
N SER A 886 34.53 -10.52 -18.67
CA SER A 886 35.40 -10.71 -17.49
C SER A 886 34.70 -11.50 -16.38
N VAL A 887 33.43 -11.18 -16.11
CA VAL A 887 32.60 -11.89 -15.12
C VAL A 887 32.33 -13.33 -15.57
N ILE A 888 31.94 -13.56 -16.83
CA ILE A 888 31.71 -14.91 -17.36
C ILE A 888 32.97 -15.78 -17.20
N ARG A 889 34.15 -15.20 -17.46
CA ARG A 889 35.43 -15.91 -17.32
C ARG A 889 35.78 -16.26 -15.86
N SER A 890 35.32 -15.49 -14.89
CA SER A 890 35.60 -15.74 -13.46
C SER A 890 34.67 -16.79 -12.84
N ILE A 891 33.45 -16.98 -13.35
CA ILE A 891 32.44 -17.91 -12.81
C ILE A 891 32.97 -19.32 -12.54
N PRO A 892 33.67 -20.02 -13.46
CA PRO A 892 34.18 -21.37 -13.17
C PRO A 892 35.10 -21.42 -11.96
N LYS A 893 35.94 -20.38 -11.78
CA LYS A 893 36.85 -20.29 -10.65
C LYS A 893 36.09 -19.97 -9.35
N ILE A 894 35.07 -19.10 -9.40
CA ILE A 894 34.19 -18.81 -8.27
C ILE A 894 33.49 -20.09 -7.78
N LEU A 895 32.91 -20.86 -8.71
CA LEU A 895 32.26 -22.14 -8.39
C LEU A 895 33.26 -23.15 -7.81
N GLN A 896 34.46 -23.24 -8.37
CA GLN A 896 35.51 -24.13 -7.85
C GLN A 896 35.93 -23.76 -6.42
N VAL A 897 36.18 -22.47 -6.14
CA VAL A 897 36.66 -21.99 -4.83
C VAL A 897 35.57 -22.12 -3.76
N THR A 898 34.31 -21.95 -4.14
CA THR A 898 33.16 -22.13 -3.26
C THR A 898 32.70 -23.58 -3.14
N GLN A 899 33.53 -24.53 -3.59
CA GLN A 899 33.28 -25.98 -3.55
C GLN A 899 31.93 -26.36 -4.18
N TYR A 900 31.56 -25.67 -5.27
CA TYR A 900 30.31 -25.89 -6.00
C TYR A 900 29.06 -25.74 -5.11
N SER A 901 29.08 -24.78 -4.18
CA SER A 901 27.94 -24.45 -3.32
C SER A 901 26.68 -24.14 -4.14
N GLY A 902 25.56 -24.80 -3.81
CA GLY A 902 24.28 -24.58 -4.46
C GLY A 902 23.76 -23.14 -4.37
N VAL A 903 24.08 -22.41 -3.28
CA VAL A 903 23.69 -21.00 -3.11
C VAL A 903 24.41 -20.09 -4.11
N VAL A 904 25.70 -20.35 -4.34
CA VAL A 904 26.49 -19.64 -5.36
C VAL A 904 25.99 -20.01 -6.74
N GLY A 905 25.67 -21.29 -6.98
CA GLY A 905 25.06 -21.74 -8.23
C GLY A 905 23.75 -21.02 -8.55
N LEU A 906 22.86 -20.84 -7.56
CA LEU A 906 21.64 -20.06 -7.73
C LEU A 906 21.91 -18.57 -8.03
N SER A 907 22.94 -17.99 -7.42
CA SER A 907 23.34 -16.59 -7.70
C SER A 907 23.89 -16.44 -9.13
N VAL A 908 24.67 -17.43 -9.59
CA VAL A 908 25.13 -17.52 -10.99
C VAL A 908 23.93 -17.65 -11.94
N ILE A 909 22.91 -18.46 -11.59
CA ILE A 909 21.67 -18.54 -12.36
C ILE A 909 20.91 -17.20 -12.37
N GLY A 910 20.85 -16.50 -11.24
CA GLY A 910 20.29 -15.15 -11.16
C GLY A 910 20.99 -14.17 -12.12
N PHE A 911 22.31 -14.27 -12.22
CA PHE A 911 23.12 -13.54 -13.19
C PHE A 911 22.84 -13.99 -14.64
N ILE A 912 22.72 -15.29 -14.93
CA ILE A 912 22.42 -15.79 -16.28
C ILE A 912 21.01 -15.37 -16.73
N ARG A 913 20.03 -15.32 -15.81
CA ARG A 913 18.69 -14.81 -16.10
C ARG A 913 18.69 -13.35 -16.57
N PHE A 914 19.74 -12.57 -16.31
CA PHE A 914 19.84 -11.22 -16.88
C PHE A 914 19.68 -11.24 -18.40
N PHE A 915 20.30 -12.19 -19.11
CA PHE A 915 20.21 -12.31 -20.57
C PHE A 915 18.76 -12.44 -21.08
N GLN A 916 17.93 -13.16 -20.34
CA GLN A 916 16.52 -13.37 -20.69
C GLN A 916 15.66 -12.11 -20.44
N THR A 917 16.08 -11.24 -19.51
CA THR A 917 15.34 -10.05 -19.09
C THR A 917 15.66 -8.78 -19.87
N VAL A 918 16.74 -8.75 -20.66
CA VAL A 918 17.12 -7.56 -21.45
C VAL A 918 16.09 -7.29 -22.56
N LYS A 919 15.54 -6.06 -22.58
CA LYS A 919 14.51 -5.64 -23.55
C LYS A 919 15.03 -5.58 -24.99
N ASN A 920 16.22 -5.03 -25.21
CA ASN A 920 16.82 -4.88 -26.53
C ASN A 920 17.89 -5.94 -26.77
N LYS A 921 17.47 -7.09 -27.31
CA LYS A 921 18.34 -8.26 -27.47
C LYS A 921 19.44 -8.08 -28.51
N ASP A 922 19.26 -7.16 -29.47
CA ASP A 922 20.24 -6.86 -30.52
C ASP A 922 21.52 -6.20 -29.97
N THR A 923 21.48 -5.70 -28.74
CA THR A 923 22.65 -5.10 -28.06
C THR A 923 23.62 -6.14 -27.48
N LEU A 924 23.18 -7.39 -27.31
CA LEU A 924 23.98 -8.47 -26.75
C LEU A 924 24.67 -9.25 -27.87
N ARG A 925 25.94 -9.59 -27.68
CA ARG A 925 26.65 -10.44 -28.63
C ARG A 925 26.25 -11.90 -28.41
N VAL A 926 26.10 -12.64 -29.51
CA VAL A 926 25.75 -14.07 -29.46
C VAL A 926 26.80 -14.88 -28.68
N GLU A 927 28.08 -14.48 -28.76
CA GLU A 927 29.20 -15.06 -28.01
C GLU A 927 29.08 -14.91 -26.48
N ASP A 928 28.42 -13.85 -26.01
CA ASP A 928 28.18 -13.61 -24.58
C ASP A 928 27.02 -14.44 -24.03
N ILE A 929 26.04 -14.74 -24.90
CA ILE A 929 24.81 -15.46 -24.53
C ILE A 929 25.06 -16.97 -24.48
N VAL A 930 25.80 -17.51 -25.44
CA VAL A 930 26.12 -18.95 -25.51
C VAL A 930 27.31 -19.26 -24.60
N LEU A 931 26.99 -19.62 -23.35
CA LEU A 931 27.99 -19.83 -22.31
C LEU A 931 28.97 -21.00 -22.61
N PRO A 932 30.24 -20.90 -22.14
CA PRO A 932 31.24 -21.95 -22.28
C PRO A 932 30.86 -23.28 -21.62
N GLN A 933 31.45 -24.37 -22.12
CA GLN A 933 31.22 -25.74 -21.62
C GLN A 933 31.51 -25.87 -20.12
N SER A 934 32.54 -25.17 -19.65
CA SER A 934 32.96 -25.14 -18.25
C SER A 934 31.90 -24.54 -17.31
N ILE A 935 31.00 -23.69 -17.79
CA ILE A 935 29.91 -23.16 -16.97
C ILE A 935 28.69 -24.07 -17.07
N ILE A 936 28.27 -24.39 -18.29
CA ILE A 936 27.07 -25.19 -18.53
C ILE A 936 27.17 -26.56 -17.86
N TYR A 937 28.25 -27.32 -18.08
CA TYR A 937 28.37 -28.64 -17.48
C TYR A 937 28.59 -28.57 -15.96
N THR A 938 29.34 -27.59 -15.46
CA THR A 938 29.49 -27.43 -14.00
C THR A 938 28.15 -27.16 -13.33
N LEU A 939 27.29 -26.32 -13.90
CA LEU A 939 25.95 -26.05 -13.37
C LEU A 939 25.01 -27.27 -13.50
N LEU A 940 25.05 -28.00 -14.62
CA LEU A 940 24.24 -29.21 -14.83
C LEU A 940 24.55 -30.34 -13.84
N PHE A 941 25.82 -30.49 -13.45
CA PHE A 941 26.25 -31.50 -12.49
C PHE A 941 26.26 -31.01 -11.04
N MET A 942 25.66 -29.84 -10.75
CA MET A 942 25.34 -29.47 -9.37
C MET A 942 24.11 -30.26 -8.92
N ASP A 943 24.10 -30.75 -7.67
CA ASP A 943 22.99 -31.49 -7.07
C ASP A 943 21.80 -30.58 -6.71
N ASN A 944 21.31 -29.78 -7.67
CA ASN A 944 20.19 -28.87 -7.50
C ASN A 944 19.29 -28.86 -8.74
N PRO A 945 18.04 -29.35 -8.64
CA PRO A 945 17.12 -29.46 -9.78
C PRO A 945 16.66 -28.11 -10.33
N VAL A 946 16.65 -27.05 -9.50
CA VAL A 946 16.32 -25.69 -9.95
C VAL A 946 17.42 -25.18 -10.88
N ILE A 947 18.70 -25.34 -10.50
CA ILE A 947 19.83 -24.95 -11.35
C ILE A 947 19.77 -25.71 -12.67
N PHE A 948 19.53 -27.02 -12.64
CA PHE A 948 19.42 -27.85 -13.83
C PHE A 948 18.30 -27.35 -14.78
N SER A 949 17.11 -27.11 -14.24
CA SER A 949 15.96 -26.60 -15.00
C SER A 949 16.24 -25.22 -15.60
N GLU A 950 16.91 -24.34 -14.85
CA GLU A 950 17.24 -22.99 -15.32
C GLU A 950 18.31 -22.97 -16.40
N VAL A 951 19.30 -23.87 -16.34
CA VAL A 951 20.23 -24.08 -17.46
C VAL A 951 19.48 -24.51 -18.71
N CYS A 952 18.51 -25.42 -18.58
CA CYS A 952 17.66 -25.84 -19.71
C CYS A 952 16.82 -24.69 -20.28
N SER A 953 16.28 -23.82 -19.41
CA SER A 953 15.59 -22.59 -19.80
C SER A 953 16.51 -21.64 -20.58
N HIS A 954 17.74 -21.42 -20.10
CA HIS A 954 18.73 -20.60 -20.80
C HIS A 954 19.08 -21.17 -22.17
N LEU A 955 19.25 -22.49 -22.29
CA LEU A 955 19.50 -23.13 -23.58
C LEU A 955 18.33 -22.95 -24.56
N ASN A 956 17.08 -23.10 -24.11
CA ASN A 956 15.91 -22.81 -24.95
C ASN A 956 15.89 -21.33 -25.41
N PHE A 957 16.28 -20.41 -24.54
CA PHE A 957 16.46 -19.01 -24.90
C PHE A 957 17.57 -18.83 -25.98
N CYS A 958 18.75 -19.43 -25.79
CA CYS A 958 19.84 -19.38 -26.77
C CYS A 958 19.41 -19.86 -28.16
N LYS A 959 18.57 -20.90 -28.25
CA LYS A 959 18.02 -21.40 -29.52
C LYS A 959 17.27 -20.32 -30.30
N SER A 960 16.46 -19.51 -29.61
CA SER A 960 15.72 -18.42 -30.27
C SER A 960 16.65 -17.37 -30.86
N ILE A 961 17.69 -16.98 -30.12
CA ILE A 961 18.68 -15.99 -30.56
C ILE A 961 19.53 -16.52 -31.72
N LEU A 962 20.01 -17.75 -31.63
CA LEU A 962 20.84 -18.38 -32.67
C LEU A 962 20.08 -18.56 -33.99
N LYS A 963 18.74 -18.71 -33.93
CA LYS A 963 17.89 -18.81 -35.12
C LYS A 963 17.77 -17.47 -35.86
N ASP A 964 17.75 -16.37 -35.12
CA ASP A 964 17.54 -15.02 -35.64
C ASP A 964 18.87 -14.33 -36.00
N ALA A 965 20.01 -14.87 -35.56
CA ALA A 965 21.35 -14.33 -35.81
C ALA A 965 21.81 -14.49 -37.28
N GLU A 966 22.58 -13.52 -37.77
CA GLU A 966 23.16 -13.59 -39.12
C GLU A 966 24.14 -14.76 -39.27
N PRO A 967 24.10 -15.52 -40.39
CA PRO A 967 24.97 -16.68 -40.57
C PRO A 967 26.45 -16.26 -40.68
N SER A 968 27.24 -16.61 -39.67
CA SER A 968 28.71 -16.46 -39.67
C SER A 968 29.40 -17.76 -39.26
N VAL A 969 30.72 -17.86 -39.51
CA VAL A 969 31.53 -19.02 -39.09
C VAL A 969 31.46 -19.21 -37.57
N GLU A 970 31.49 -18.12 -36.82
CA GLU A 970 31.40 -18.09 -35.36
C GLU A 970 30.01 -18.51 -34.87
N VAL A 971 28.94 -17.96 -35.45
CA VAL A 971 27.55 -18.33 -35.10
C VAL A 971 27.30 -19.81 -35.43
N THR A 972 27.88 -20.34 -36.50
CA THR A 972 27.80 -21.77 -36.84
C THR A 972 28.50 -22.63 -35.79
N ALA A 973 29.70 -22.22 -35.33
CA ALA A 973 30.42 -22.92 -34.27
C ALA A 973 29.64 -22.90 -32.95
N LEU A 974 29.07 -21.75 -32.56
CA LEU A 974 28.23 -21.61 -31.36
C LEU A 974 26.93 -22.40 -31.46
N THR A 975 26.33 -22.48 -32.65
CA THR A 975 25.15 -23.31 -32.91
C THR A 975 25.47 -24.79 -32.75
N ASN A 976 26.62 -25.24 -33.26
CA ASN A 976 27.08 -26.62 -33.07
C ASN A 976 27.34 -26.93 -31.59
N LEU A 977 27.95 -25.99 -30.87
CA LEU A 977 28.18 -26.09 -29.43
C LEU A 977 26.86 -26.18 -28.65
N HIS A 978 25.91 -25.28 -28.93
CA HIS A 978 24.58 -25.31 -28.33
C HIS A 978 23.85 -26.65 -28.58
N ASN A 979 23.88 -27.13 -29.83
CA ASN A 979 23.29 -28.41 -30.20
C ASN A 979 23.93 -29.57 -29.44
N SER A 980 25.25 -29.52 -29.18
CA SER A 980 25.93 -30.53 -28.37
C SER A 980 25.39 -30.58 -26.93
N TYR A 981 25.15 -29.41 -26.31
CA TYR A 981 24.54 -29.35 -24.97
C TYR A 981 23.16 -30.00 -24.92
N VAL A 982 22.32 -29.68 -25.90
CA VAL A 982 20.95 -30.22 -25.97
C VAL A 982 20.98 -31.74 -26.14
N VAL A 983 21.85 -32.25 -27.01
CA VAL A 983 22.01 -33.70 -27.23
C VAL A 983 22.48 -34.39 -25.95
N ASP A 984 23.46 -33.81 -25.26
CA ASP A 984 24.01 -34.36 -24.03
C ASP A 984 22.98 -34.37 -22.89
N ILE A 985 22.20 -33.29 -22.71
CA ILE A 985 21.11 -33.23 -21.72
C ILE A 985 20.03 -34.29 -22.05
N CYS A 986 19.63 -34.43 -23.31
CA CYS A 986 18.69 -35.47 -23.73
C CYS A 986 19.23 -36.88 -23.46
N ASN A 987 20.54 -37.09 -23.64
CA ASN A 987 21.20 -38.35 -23.40
C ASN A 987 21.29 -38.69 -21.90
N LEU A 988 21.59 -37.69 -21.06
CA LEU A 988 21.61 -37.81 -19.60
C LEU A 988 20.21 -38.13 -19.06
N THR A 989 19.23 -37.29 -19.39
CA THR A 989 17.92 -37.30 -18.72
C THR A 989 16.92 -38.29 -19.30
N TRP A 990 16.88 -38.48 -20.63
CA TRP A 990 15.81 -39.24 -21.29
C TRP A 990 16.25 -40.49 -22.05
N ARG A 991 17.37 -40.47 -22.78
CA ARG A 991 17.73 -41.59 -23.68
C ARG A 991 18.51 -42.71 -22.99
N ASN A 992 18.92 -42.54 -21.72
CA ASN A 992 19.81 -43.45 -20.99
C ASN A 992 21.14 -43.68 -21.73
N LYS A 993 21.67 -42.62 -22.36
CA LYS A 993 22.91 -42.63 -23.15
C LYS A 993 23.96 -41.67 -22.59
N ALA A 994 23.98 -41.50 -21.28
CA ALA A 994 24.94 -40.62 -20.60
C ALA A 994 26.38 -40.92 -21.07
N PHE A 995 27.12 -39.87 -21.41
CA PHE A 995 28.50 -39.92 -21.90
C PHE A 995 28.74 -40.71 -23.21
N GLU A 996 27.70 -41.00 -24.00
CA GLU A 996 27.84 -41.55 -25.35
C GLU A 996 28.18 -40.46 -26.37
N LEU A 997 29.16 -40.70 -27.24
CA LEU A 997 29.49 -39.74 -28.31
C LEU A 997 28.38 -39.70 -29.36
N GLY A 998 27.93 -38.49 -29.69
CA GLY A 998 27.16 -38.25 -30.91
C GLY A 998 28.02 -38.51 -32.15
N LYS A 999 27.38 -38.84 -33.29
CA LYS A 999 28.06 -39.17 -34.56
C LYS A 999 29.13 -38.16 -35.02
N ASN A 1000 29.03 -36.90 -34.57
CA ASN A 1000 29.93 -35.79 -34.93
C ASN A 1000 30.56 -35.09 -33.70
N SER A 1001 30.47 -35.65 -32.49
CA SER A 1001 31.04 -35.04 -31.28
C SER A 1001 32.40 -35.65 -30.93
N GLN A 1002 33.34 -34.83 -30.44
CA GLN A 1002 34.65 -35.29 -29.95
C GLN A 1002 34.67 -35.49 -28.42
N THR A 1003 33.71 -34.90 -27.70
CA THR A 1003 33.58 -35.00 -26.24
C THR A 1003 32.15 -35.38 -25.86
N ALA A 1004 31.97 -35.95 -24.67
CA ALA A 1004 30.66 -36.24 -24.11
C ALA A 1004 30.53 -35.53 -22.77
N CYS A 1005 29.62 -34.55 -22.68
CA CYS A 1005 29.50 -33.64 -21.55
C CYS A 1005 30.81 -32.91 -21.20
N GLY A 1006 31.62 -32.59 -22.23
CA GLY A 1006 32.93 -31.94 -22.06
C GLY A 1006 34.07 -32.88 -21.61
N LEU A 1007 33.80 -34.17 -21.39
CA LEU A 1007 34.80 -35.17 -20.99
C LEU A 1007 35.33 -35.95 -22.20
N SER A 1008 36.58 -36.44 -22.10
CA SER A 1008 37.20 -37.26 -23.13
C SER A 1008 36.65 -38.70 -23.10
N LEU A 1009 36.55 -39.33 -24.27
CA LEU A 1009 36.06 -40.72 -24.39
C LEU A 1009 36.92 -41.72 -23.61
N ALA A 1010 38.23 -41.49 -23.57
CA ALA A 1010 39.16 -42.34 -22.83
C ALA A 1010 38.85 -42.31 -21.32
N PHE A 1011 38.55 -41.12 -20.78
CA PHE A 1011 38.18 -40.98 -19.38
C PHE A 1011 36.81 -41.60 -19.09
N THR A 1012 35.79 -41.29 -19.89
CA THR A 1012 34.43 -41.80 -19.65
C THR A 1012 34.33 -43.32 -19.78
N SER A 1013 35.06 -43.91 -20.75
CA SER A 1013 35.11 -45.37 -20.91
C SER A 1013 35.88 -46.06 -19.78
N SER A 1014 37.00 -45.48 -19.34
CA SER A 1014 37.77 -45.99 -18.21
C SER A 1014 36.97 -45.90 -16.91
N PHE A 1015 36.27 -44.79 -16.68
CA PHE A 1015 35.44 -44.59 -15.49
C PHE A 1015 34.24 -45.54 -15.48
N ALA A 1016 33.53 -45.67 -16.61
CA ALA A 1016 32.39 -46.57 -16.74
C ALA A 1016 32.77 -48.05 -16.50
N ASN A 1017 33.94 -48.48 -16.98
CA ASN A 1017 34.43 -49.85 -16.79
C ASN A 1017 34.86 -50.15 -15.34
N ASN A 1018 35.22 -49.12 -14.56
CA ASN A 1018 35.67 -49.24 -13.18
C ASN A 1018 34.59 -48.87 -12.15
N PHE A 1019 33.39 -48.49 -12.60
CA PHE A 1019 32.31 -48.08 -11.70
C PHE A 1019 31.66 -49.31 -11.05
N PRO A 1020 31.60 -49.39 -9.70
CA PRO A 1020 30.94 -50.50 -9.04
C PRO A 1020 29.43 -50.45 -9.31
N LEU A 1021 28.88 -51.49 -9.93
CA LEU A 1021 27.44 -51.63 -10.13
C LEU A 1021 26.79 -51.98 -8.78
N PHE A 1022 25.74 -51.25 -8.41
CA PHE A 1022 25.02 -51.46 -7.14
C PHE A 1022 23.91 -52.52 -7.24
N ASP A 1023 23.48 -52.84 -8.48
CA ASP A 1023 22.43 -53.81 -8.79
C ASP A 1023 22.62 -54.38 -10.22
N SER A 1024 22.20 -55.63 -10.46
CA SER A 1024 22.31 -56.34 -11.74
C SER A 1024 21.52 -55.71 -12.88
N HIS A 1025 20.52 -54.88 -12.59
CA HIS A 1025 19.68 -54.22 -13.59
C HIS A 1025 20.10 -52.78 -13.89
N SER A 1026 20.99 -52.21 -13.08
CA SER A 1026 21.51 -50.86 -13.25
C SER A 1026 22.75 -50.85 -14.14
N ASN A 1027 22.89 -49.85 -15.01
CA ASN A 1027 24.14 -49.59 -15.72
C ASN A 1027 24.64 -48.20 -15.37
N PHE A 1028 25.94 -47.95 -15.51
CA PHE A 1028 26.53 -46.63 -15.19
C PHE A 1028 25.78 -45.46 -15.86
N ARG A 1029 25.21 -45.68 -17.04
CA ARG A 1029 24.54 -44.64 -17.84
C ARG A 1029 23.15 -44.30 -17.33
N SER A 1030 22.44 -45.26 -16.74
CA SER A 1030 21.09 -45.06 -16.20
C SER A 1030 21.09 -44.23 -14.91
N LEU A 1031 22.23 -44.10 -14.23
CA LEU A 1031 22.37 -43.31 -13.00
C LEU A 1031 22.12 -41.80 -13.18
N PHE A 1032 22.20 -41.30 -14.42
CA PHE A 1032 22.05 -39.86 -14.73
C PHE A 1032 20.66 -39.51 -15.24
N ASN A 1033 19.76 -40.49 -15.39
CA ASN A 1033 18.40 -40.22 -15.83
C ASN A 1033 17.57 -39.56 -14.73
N LEU A 1034 16.40 -39.03 -15.10
CA LEU A 1034 15.54 -38.29 -14.18
C LEU A 1034 15.14 -39.06 -12.91
N HIS A 1035 15.11 -40.39 -12.98
CA HIS A 1035 14.67 -41.24 -11.87
C HIS A 1035 15.80 -41.62 -10.91
N HIS A 1036 17.05 -41.55 -11.36
CA HIS A 1036 18.23 -41.97 -10.58
C HIS A 1036 19.15 -40.80 -10.23
N ALA A 1037 19.12 -39.71 -11.00
CA ALA A 1037 19.94 -38.53 -10.76
C ALA A 1037 19.62 -37.96 -9.36
N PRO A 1038 20.62 -37.72 -8.49
CA PRO A 1038 20.39 -37.23 -7.13
C PRO A 1038 19.52 -35.98 -7.04
N ALA A 1039 19.65 -35.08 -8.02
CA ALA A 1039 18.84 -33.86 -8.12
C ALA A 1039 17.33 -34.12 -8.31
N PHE A 1040 16.94 -35.21 -8.98
CA PHE A 1040 15.56 -35.47 -9.39
C PHE A 1040 14.94 -36.75 -8.82
N ALA A 1041 15.73 -37.70 -8.32
CA ALA A 1041 15.25 -39.01 -7.85
C ALA A 1041 14.17 -38.89 -6.78
N SER A 1042 14.38 -38.04 -5.77
CA SER A 1042 13.38 -37.83 -4.70
C SER A 1042 12.10 -37.15 -5.22
N ILE A 1043 12.23 -36.21 -6.16
CA ILE A 1043 11.10 -35.48 -6.73
C ILE A 1043 10.26 -36.40 -7.60
N THR A 1044 10.91 -37.17 -8.49
CA THR A 1044 10.23 -38.11 -9.37
C THR A 1044 9.57 -39.25 -8.60
N ALA A 1045 10.19 -39.75 -7.53
CA ALA A 1045 9.56 -40.72 -6.63
C ALA A 1045 8.32 -40.14 -5.93
N ARG A 1046 8.34 -38.86 -5.54
CA ARG A 1046 7.17 -38.19 -4.95
C ARG A 1046 6.04 -38.02 -5.97
N ILE A 1047 6.37 -37.63 -7.20
CA ILE A 1047 5.38 -37.51 -8.29
C ILE A 1047 4.76 -38.88 -8.59
N LEU A 1048 5.58 -39.93 -8.66
CA LEU A 1048 5.08 -41.29 -8.84
C LEU A 1048 4.09 -41.69 -7.75
N ARG A 1049 4.40 -41.40 -6.48
CA ARG A 1049 3.45 -41.64 -5.37
C ARG A 1049 2.15 -40.88 -5.51
N GLN A 1050 2.20 -39.64 -6.01
CA GLN A 1050 0.97 -38.87 -6.28
C GLN A 1050 0.14 -39.48 -7.41
N ILE A 1051 0.79 -40.02 -8.44
CA ILE A 1051 0.09 -40.74 -9.52
C ILE A 1051 -0.56 -42.01 -8.97
N GLU A 1052 0.17 -42.79 -8.16
CA GLU A 1052 -0.36 -43.98 -7.47
C GLU A 1052 -1.55 -43.63 -6.55
N ASP A 1053 -1.45 -42.57 -5.75
CA ASP A 1053 -2.51 -42.14 -4.82
C ASP A 1053 -3.79 -41.69 -5.54
N ASN A 1054 -3.68 -41.25 -6.79
CA ASN A 1054 -4.82 -40.84 -7.61
C ASN A 1054 -5.50 -42.00 -8.33
N GLU A 1055 -4.89 -43.19 -8.36
CA GLU A 1055 -5.45 -44.38 -9.01
C GLU A 1055 -6.19 -45.25 -7.98
N PRO A 1056 -7.54 -45.30 -8.00
CA PRO A 1056 -8.33 -45.93 -6.94
C PRO A 1056 -8.15 -47.45 -6.84
N GLU A 1057 -7.65 -48.10 -7.90
CA GLU A 1057 -7.41 -49.56 -7.93
C GLU A 1057 -5.98 -49.94 -7.52
N CYS A 1058 -5.12 -48.96 -7.21
CA CYS A 1058 -3.72 -49.17 -6.87
C CYS A 1058 -3.56 -49.62 -5.39
N GLU A 1059 -3.24 -50.89 -5.15
CA GLU A 1059 -3.02 -51.47 -3.82
C GLU A 1059 -1.53 -51.65 -3.49
N THR A 1060 -0.68 -51.78 -4.52
CA THR A 1060 0.79 -51.95 -4.40
C THR A 1060 1.48 -50.63 -4.73
N ARG A 1061 2.64 -50.33 -4.12
CA ARG A 1061 3.44 -49.14 -4.44
C ARG A 1061 4.80 -49.52 -5.01
N HIS A 1062 5.29 -48.75 -5.98
CA HIS A 1062 6.61 -48.97 -6.55
C HIS A 1062 7.71 -48.51 -5.57
N GLU A 1063 8.68 -49.37 -5.25
CA GLU A 1063 9.73 -49.09 -4.26
C GLU A 1063 10.75 -48.02 -4.72
N GLY A 1064 10.94 -47.92 -6.04
CA GLY A 1064 11.81 -46.93 -6.69
C GLY A 1064 13.29 -47.33 -6.62
N PRO A 1065 14.18 -46.72 -7.44
CA PRO A 1065 13.92 -45.81 -8.56
C PRO A 1065 13.24 -46.50 -9.76
N LEU A 1066 12.55 -45.72 -10.59
CA LEU A 1066 11.74 -46.25 -11.70
C LEU A 1066 12.61 -46.77 -12.86
N THR A 1067 12.45 -48.03 -13.24
CA THR A 1067 13.12 -48.66 -14.39
C THR A 1067 12.11 -49.34 -15.32
N ALA A 1068 12.47 -49.58 -16.58
CA ALA A 1068 11.59 -50.30 -17.50
C ALA A 1068 11.28 -51.72 -16.99
N THR A 1069 12.28 -52.41 -16.44
CA THR A 1069 12.15 -53.77 -15.89
C THR A 1069 11.22 -53.79 -14.68
N SER A 1070 11.41 -52.88 -13.72
CA SER A 1070 10.60 -52.83 -12.51
C SER A 1070 9.13 -52.50 -12.78
N VAL A 1071 8.84 -51.71 -13.83
CA VAL A 1071 7.46 -51.47 -14.29
C VAL A 1071 6.84 -52.71 -14.91
N VAL A 1072 7.58 -53.43 -15.75
CA VAL A 1072 7.09 -54.67 -16.37
C VAL A 1072 6.82 -55.75 -15.32
N GLU A 1073 7.72 -55.93 -14.35
CA GLU A 1073 7.54 -56.91 -13.26
C GLU A 1073 6.27 -56.65 -12.44
N LEU A 1074 5.93 -55.38 -12.17
CA LEU A 1074 4.69 -55.02 -11.47
C LEU A 1074 3.43 -55.14 -12.34
N LEU A 1075 3.53 -54.88 -13.65
CA LEU A 1075 2.42 -55.02 -14.58
C LEU A 1075 2.08 -56.48 -14.91
N GLU A 1076 3.08 -57.37 -14.93
CA GLU A 1076 2.92 -58.81 -15.25
C GLU A 1076 2.61 -59.68 -14.02
N SER A 1077 2.77 -59.13 -12.81
CA SER A 1077 2.51 -59.85 -11.57
C SER A 1077 1.00 -59.97 -11.30
N GLU A 1078 0.48 -61.20 -11.33
CA GLU A 1078 -0.94 -61.51 -11.04
C GLU A 1078 -1.35 -61.15 -9.59
N ASP A 1079 -0.39 -61.04 -8.68
CA ASP A 1079 -0.60 -60.79 -7.25
C ASP A 1079 -0.58 -59.29 -6.88
N SER A 1080 -0.21 -58.38 -7.79
CA SER A 1080 -0.07 -56.94 -7.50
C SER A 1080 -1.02 -56.09 -8.34
N LYS A 1081 -1.99 -55.44 -7.69
CA LYS A 1081 -2.77 -54.36 -8.32
C LYS A 1081 -2.00 -53.05 -8.22
N TRP A 1082 -1.48 -52.58 -9.35
CA TRP A 1082 -0.76 -51.32 -9.50
C TRP A 1082 -1.38 -50.48 -10.64
N LEU A 1083 -0.63 -49.55 -11.22
CA LEU A 1083 -1.05 -48.74 -12.37
C LEU A 1083 -1.20 -49.60 -13.65
N THR A 1084 -2.08 -49.22 -14.58
CA THR A 1084 -2.20 -49.87 -15.90
C THR A 1084 -1.31 -49.26 -16.99
N THR A 1085 -0.48 -48.28 -16.63
CA THR A 1085 0.27 -47.42 -17.56
C THR A 1085 1.64 -48.00 -17.86
N ASP A 1086 2.05 -48.00 -19.13
CA ASP A 1086 3.39 -48.47 -19.53
C ASP A 1086 4.50 -47.47 -19.13
N TYR A 1087 5.74 -47.97 -19.05
CA TYR A 1087 6.90 -47.18 -18.63
C TYR A 1087 7.06 -45.88 -19.40
N GLU A 1088 6.89 -45.87 -20.72
CA GLU A 1088 7.10 -44.66 -21.53
C GLU A 1088 6.00 -43.62 -21.33
N SER A 1089 4.76 -44.02 -21.08
CA SER A 1089 3.67 -43.10 -20.76
C SER A 1089 3.85 -42.52 -19.35
N LEU A 1090 4.20 -43.36 -18.36
CA LEU A 1090 4.46 -42.92 -16.99
C LEU A 1090 5.60 -41.89 -16.91
N ARG A 1091 6.65 -42.04 -17.71
CA ARG A 1091 7.73 -41.05 -17.81
C ARG A 1091 7.26 -39.71 -18.34
N VAL A 1092 6.35 -39.71 -19.30
CA VAL A 1092 5.76 -38.48 -19.87
C VAL A 1092 4.91 -37.77 -18.82
N ASP A 1093 4.12 -38.52 -18.05
CA ASP A 1093 3.29 -37.95 -16.98
C ASP A 1093 4.16 -37.35 -15.87
N ILE A 1094 5.23 -38.04 -15.48
CA ILE A 1094 6.22 -37.50 -14.52
C ILE A 1094 6.86 -36.21 -15.07
N LEU A 1095 7.19 -36.16 -16.36
CA LEU A 1095 7.75 -34.96 -16.99
C LEU A 1095 6.76 -33.78 -17.01
N LYS A 1096 5.47 -34.04 -17.24
CA LYS A 1096 4.41 -33.02 -17.19
C LYS A 1096 4.24 -32.46 -15.78
N GLU A 1097 4.20 -33.32 -14.78
CA GLU A 1097 4.12 -32.92 -13.37
C GLU A 1097 5.37 -32.15 -12.91
N LEU A 1098 6.57 -32.54 -13.37
CA LEU A 1098 7.79 -31.75 -13.13
C LEU A 1098 7.66 -30.32 -13.69
N GLY A 1099 7.07 -30.17 -14.87
CA GLY A 1099 6.75 -28.86 -15.44
C GLY A 1099 5.80 -28.05 -14.56
N LYS A 1100 4.71 -28.68 -14.07
CA LYS A 1100 3.73 -28.03 -13.16
C LYS A 1100 4.34 -27.62 -11.82
N LEU A 1101 5.33 -28.37 -11.31
CA LEU A 1101 6.06 -28.06 -10.08
C LEU A 1101 7.10 -26.94 -10.22
N GLY A 1102 7.24 -26.33 -11.41
CA GLY A 1102 8.13 -25.20 -11.65
C GLY A 1102 9.45 -25.55 -12.35
N TYR A 1103 9.70 -26.83 -12.68
CA TYR A 1103 10.88 -27.25 -13.47
C TYR A 1103 10.64 -27.11 -14.99
N VAL A 1104 10.06 -25.98 -15.38
CA VAL A 1104 9.56 -25.72 -16.74
C VAL A 1104 10.67 -25.79 -17.79
N GLY A 1105 11.86 -25.29 -17.48
CA GLY A 1105 12.97 -25.26 -18.44
C GLY A 1105 13.40 -26.64 -18.91
N LEU A 1106 13.47 -27.62 -17.99
CA LEU A 1106 13.77 -29.02 -18.32
C LEU A 1106 12.67 -29.64 -19.19
N ALA A 1107 11.40 -29.50 -18.76
CA ALA A 1107 10.26 -30.03 -19.49
C ALA A 1107 10.19 -29.46 -20.92
N ASP A 1108 10.28 -28.13 -21.05
CA ASP A 1108 10.24 -27.44 -22.32
C ASP A 1108 11.39 -27.84 -23.25
N LEU A 1109 12.60 -28.03 -22.72
CA LEU A 1109 13.74 -28.47 -23.52
C LEU A 1109 13.50 -29.88 -24.09
N LEU A 1110 13.03 -30.81 -23.27
CA LEU A 1110 12.77 -32.19 -23.70
C LEU A 1110 11.60 -32.27 -24.70
N PHE A 1111 10.48 -31.60 -24.41
CA PHE A 1111 9.33 -31.55 -25.34
C PHE A 1111 9.69 -30.87 -26.67
N SER A 1112 10.57 -29.87 -26.66
CA SER A 1112 10.93 -29.12 -27.88
C SER A 1112 11.99 -29.78 -28.77
N HIS A 1113 12.77 -30.72 -28.25
CA HIS A 1113 13.93 -31.28 -28.96
C HIS A 1113 13.87 -32.79 -29.22
N LEU A 1114 13.03 -33.53 -28.48
CA LEU A 1114 12.82 -34.95 -28.71
C LEU A 1114 11.59 -35.18 -29.57
N LYS A 1115 11.79 -35.59 -30.83
CA LYS A 1115 10.69 -35.91 -31.77
C LYS A 1115 9.65 -36.88 -31.19
N SER A 1116 10.06 -37.81 -30.34
CA SER A 1116 9.17 -38.76 -29.66
C SER A 1116 8.24 -38.13 -28.62
N LEU A 1117 8.53 -36.90 -28.18
CA LEU A 1117 7.80 -36.18 -27.14
C LEU A 1117 7.08 -34.93 -27.65
N VAL A 1118 7.41 -34.43 -28.85
CA VAL A 1118 6.82 -33.19 -29.40
C VAL A 1118 5.29 -33.22 -29.36
N ASP A 1119 4.68 -34.35 -29.75
CA ASP A 1119 3.23 -34.50 -29.81
C ASP A 1119 2.59 -34.87 -28.45
N LYS A 1120 3.41 -35.04 -27.40
CA LYS A 1120 2.99 -35.50 -26.07
C LYS A 1120 3.00 -34.39 -25.00
N ARG A 1121 3.33 -33.16 -25.37
CA ARG A 1121 3.42 -32.01 -24.46
C ARG A 1121 2.13 -31.75 -23.69
#